data_AF-A0A0S8KJD4-F1
#
_entry.id   AF-A0A0S8KJD4-F1
#
_cell.length_a   1.000
_cell.length_b   1.000
_cell.length_c   1.000
_cell.angle_alpha   90.00
_cell.angle_beta   90.00
_cell.angle_gamma   90.00
#
_symmetry.space_group_name_H-M   'P 1'
#
loop_
_entity.id
_entity.type
_entity.pdbx_description
1 polymer ?
#
loop_
_entity_poly.entity_id
_entity_poly.type
_entity_poly.pdbx_seq_one_letter_code
_entity_poly.pdbx_strand_id
1 'polypeptide(L)'
;MRIILVKIAALSLLGILIAKSVIAEEKALTVNDYSKLPGNTWVLIHSEDNTGGKMFSRLVLADNVDRLYLWGTGGKKPAQNVFLRYELESLDPKAPQWLPAFPAPMRGKWTAERFPPFRIYGQTGPDGLNYDEGPRLQVVGGYNHTNRIRWWDFDGIKRPSPVHTFNMACWDSKRSRVVFYSDGCTFALDPAANTWTDLEAKNYPATCRTVAWASMCYDPVNDTILLFGGGLATNPAGGAPTWLYDCAGNIWRRPKLNIEPPLRCNAPIVYDPVTKSMVMFGGYNQAAALNDTWIFDCRKGRWHQSKPRISPPPMFAPAAAVVPGGGKILVCGNDARKVRLHRKTSTSAVKETWLYDTVEDEWTPINADLRLQDYRWLTATGSQRHGVVFMVAFGPERQTYAFRYDASAQTIELPGAKPGTVAWKYPEQKQSLEEAPTPNPDKHVDFPRSLPVNKFVDAKPPGMLISKTWSTAVIDTDRSEVIYTGGGHSGYSGNDFARYSIKENRWSLDFPPRFPPFLESTNAGIFGWSYGMLPFSQHTYLWYCYDPSSKTVVYLARPSLFDGLDVRIEDDPDRVFTYTVKEHGYASWVYDSEQKVTRKPSFGRQFANPWHLSLVGTPKGVYAMCNNKLYHGSVTRETGHVVWRLVDPDFPKPRQAIKYHYEFQPIVHDTRRSRLIQLKGDSNRVDVYARLLEPDAEWQQLETKGSAAIGREAVYIPRHQTVLWLGDKQLFCLDCRTMRMAQVDIELPDGLYTHECAMVYDPIYDVCVALIPSRFSGPMQTFLYRFEPDSANYR
;
A
#
# COMPACT_ATOMS: atom_id res chain seq x y z
N MET A 1 -34.94 -38.26 -31.20
CA MET A 1 -33.62 -37.59 -31.04
C MET A 1 -33.23 -36.62 -32.19
N ARG A 2 -34.19 -36.08 -32.98
CA ARG A 2 -33.91 -35.04 -34.00
C ARG A 2 -34.73 -33.74 -33.83
N ILE A 3 -35.64 -33.67 -32.86
CA ILE A 3 -36.50 -32.49 -32.61
C ILE A 3 -35.99 -31.63 -31.43
N ILE A 4 -35.07 -32.16 -30.60
CA ILE A 4 -34.48 -31.44 -29.47
C ILE A 4 -33.24 -30.60 -29.89
N LEU A 5 -32.58 -30.95 -31.00
CA LEU A 5 -31.40 -30.23 -31.50
C LEU A 5 -31.74 -28.90 -32.21
N VAL A 6 -32.94 -28.74 -32.76
CA VAL A 6 -33.33 -27.50 -33.47
C VAL A 6 -33.75 -26.37 -32.50
N LYS A 7 -34.27 -26.72 -31.31
CA LYS A 7 -34.59 -25.71 -30.27
C LYS A 7 -33.36 -25.19 -29.52
N ILE A 8 -32.29 -25.98 -29.41
CA ILE A 8 -31.04 -25.54 -28.76
C ILE A 8 -30.24 -24.61 -29.68
N ALA A 9 -30.26 -24.83 -31.01
CA ALA A 9 -29.62 -23.92 -31.96
C ALA A 9 -30.32 -22.55 -32.06
N ALA A 10 -31.66 -22.49 -31.97
CA ALA A 10 -32.40 -21.23 -32.00
C ALA A 10 -32.24 -20.39 -30.70
N LEU A 11 -32.08 -21.05 -29.54
CA LEU A 11 -31.76 -20.38 -28.27
C LEU A 11 -30.28 -19.94 -28.17
N SER A 12 -29.39 -20.56 -28.94
CA SER A 12 -27.97 -20.16 -29.00
C SER A 12 -27.72 -18.95 -29.90
N LEU A 13 -28.56 -18.73 -30.92
CA LEU A 13 -28.47 -17.54 -31.78
C LEU A 13 -29.24 -16.33 -31.24
N LEU A 14 -30.27 -16.53 -30.38
CA LEU A 14 -30.95 -15.41 -29.71
C LEU A 14 -30.24 -14.95 -28.43
N GLY A 15 -29.36 -15.77 -27.85
CA GLY A 15 -28.57 -15.47 -26.65
C GLY A 15 -27.27 -14.68 -26.89
N ILE A 16 -26.96 -14.33 -28.15
CA ILE A 16 -25.74 -13.58 -28.53
C ILE A 16 -26.04 -12.11 -28.90
N LEU A 17 -27.31 -11.67 -28.86
CA LEU A 17 -27.72 -10.34 -29.32
C LEU A 17 -28.30 -9.39 -28.25
N ILE A 18 -28.20 -9.71 -26.96
CA ILE A 18 -28.54 -8.79 -25.86
C ILE A 18 -27.50 -9.02 -24.74
N ALA A 19 -26.58 -8.13 -24.35
CA ALA A 19 -26.37 -6.74 -24.67
C ALA A 19 -24.86 -6.50 -24.87
N LYS A 20 -24.44 -6.24 -26.12
CA LYS A 20 -23.41 -5.22 -26.29
C LYS A 20 -24.13 -3.93 -25.95
N SER A 21 -23.88 -3.37 -24.77
CA SER A 21 -24.17 -1.96 -24.56
C SER A 21 -23.42 -1.23 -25.67
N VAL A 22 -24.13 -0.80 -26.71
CA VAL A 22 -23.67 0.26 -27.59
C VAL A 22 -23.65 1.49 -26.68
N ILE A 23 -22.58 1.63 -25.90
CA ILE A 23 -22.16 2.95 -25.46
C ILE A 23 -21.80 3.59 -26.79
N ALA A 24 -22.67 4.46 -27.29
CA ALA A 24 -22.29 5.34 -28.38
C ALA A 24 -20.97 5.97 -27.97
N GLU A 25 -19.92 5.84 -28.80
CA GLU A 25 -18.67 6.54 -28.55
C GLU A 25 -19.02 8.02 -28.36
N GLU A 26 -18.83 8.50 -27.14
CA GLU A 26 -19.06 9.89 -26.80
C GLU A 26 -18.08 10.70 -27.67
N LYS A 27 -18.61 11.42 -28.66
CA LYS A 27 -17.76 12.21 -29.55
C LYS A 27 -17.37 13.50 -28.85
N ALA A 28 -16.08 13.78 -28.81
CA ALA A 28 -15.57 15.04 -28.28
C ALA A 28 -16.19 16.21 -29.06
N LEU A 29 -16.77 17.16 -28.35
CA LEU A 29 -17.31 18.38 -28.95
C LEU A 29 -16.20 19.42 -29.07
N THR A 30 -16.10 20.05 -30.24
CA THR A 30 -15.33 21.28 -30.38
C THR A 30 -16.11 22.41 -29.70
N VAL A 31 -15.62 22.88 -28.56
CA VAL A 31 -16.26 23.94 -27.77
C VAL A 31 -15.48 25.24 -27.95
N ASN A 32 -16.10 26.20 -28.64
CA ASN A 32 -15.56 27.55 -28.80
C ASN A 32 -16.18 28.55 -27.79
N ASP A 33 -17.25 28.14 -27.11
CA ASP A 33 -17.99 28.94 -26.14
C ASP A 33 -18.62 28.01 -25.08
N TYR A 34 -18.04 28.03 -23.88
CA TYR A 34 -18.45 27.18 -22.76
C TYR A 34 -19.78 27.59 -22.12
N SER A 35 -20.25 28.82 -22.33
CA SER A 35 -21.53 29.30 -21.78
C SER A 35 -22.74 28.55 -22.36
N LYS A 36 -22.58 28.00 -23.57
CA LYS A 36 -23.60 27.25 -24.31
C LYS A 36 -23.68 25.78 -23.93
N LEU A 37 -22.79 25.29 -23.05
CA LEU A 37 -22.87 23.91 -22.60
C LEU A 37 -24.19 23.64 -21.88
N PRO A 38 -24.77 22.43 -22.01
CA PRO A 38 -25.89 22.03 -21.18
C PRO A 38 -25.53 22.17 -19.70
N GLY A 39 -26.48 22.69 -18.92
CA GLY A 39 -26.32 22.84 -17.48
C GLY A 39 -26.22 21.47 -16.81
N ASN A 40 -25.41 21.38 -15.76
CA ASN A 40 -25.25 20.19 -14.92
C ASN A 40 -24.99 18.90 -15.71
N THR A 41 -24.18 18.98 -16.77
CA THR A 41 -23.81 17.85 -17.61
C THR A 41 -22.31 17.89 -17.87
N TRP A 42 -21.63 16.75 -17.75
CA TRP A 42 -20.25 16.62 -18.20
C TRP A 42 -20.22 16.47 -19.71
N VAL A 43 -19.44 17.31 -20.37
CA VAL A 43 -19.29 17.29 -21.83
C VAL A 43 -17.85 16.92 -22.16
N LEU A 44 -17.66 15.83 -22.90
CA LEU A 44 -16.35 15.46 -23.43
C LEU A 44 -15.89 16.50 -24.46
N ILE A 45 -14.76 17.14 -24.21
CA ILE A 45 -14.19 18.17 -25.10
C ILE A 45 -12.92 17.72 -25.80
N HIS A 46 -12.26 16.68 -25.28
CA HIS A 46 -11.07 16.10 -25.90
C HIS A 46 -10.86 14.67 -25.41
N SER A 47 -10.52 13.76 -26.32
CA SER A 47 -10.01 12.42 -26.00
C SER A 47 -8.73 12.18 -26.79
N GLU A 48 -7.79 11.49 -26.17
CA GLU A 48 -6.57 11.01 -26.82
C GLU A 48 -6.23 9.59 -26.35
N ASP A 49 -5.40 8.92 -27.15
CA ASP A 49 -5.16 7.47 -27.11
C ASP A 49 -4.63 6.89 -25.78
N ASN A 50 -4.55 5.55 -25.74
CA ASN A 50 -4.06 4.76 -24.61
C ASN A 50 -2.53 4.78 -24.43
N THR A 51 -1.84 5.82 -24.92
CA THR A 51 -0.42 6.02 -24.59
C THR A 51 -0.23 6.36 -23.10
N GLY A 52 -1.30 6.32 -22.31
CA GLY A 52 -1.28 6.11 -20.88
C GLY A 52 -1.24 7.36 -20.03
N GLY A 53 -1.26 8.56 -20.64
CA GLY A 53 -1.51 9.88 -20.03
C GLY A 53 -0.68 10.20 -18.77
N LYS A 54 -0.69 11.43 -18.27
CA LYS A 54 0.00 11.74 -16.98
C LYS A 54 -0.80 11.24 -15.75
N MET A 55 -1.07 9.93 -15.65
CA MET A 55 -1.84 9.34 -14.54
C MET A 55 -1.22 9.74 -13.18
N PHE A 56 -2.08 9.93 -12.16
CA PHE A 56 -1.68 10.42 -10.84
C PHE A 56 -1.11 11.85 -10.83
N SER A 57 -1.44 12.68 -11.82
CA SER A 57 -1.06 14.10 -11.83
C SER A 57 -2.20 15.01 -11.40
N ARG A 58 -1.85 16.24 -11.02
CA ARG A 58 -2.78 17.33 -10.69
C ARG A 58 -3.00 18.20 -11.92
N LEU A 59 -4.26 18.37 -12.32
CA LEU A 59 -4.66 19.41 -13.29
C LEU A 59 -4.63 20.79 -12.62
N VAL A 60 -3.92 21.75 -13.18
CA VAL A 60 -3.93 23.13 -12.69
C VAL A 60 -4.26 24.07 -13.84
N LEU A 61 -5.22 24.98 -13.63
CA LEU A 61 -5.46 26.08 -14.56
C LEU A 61 -4.55 27.26 -14.21
N ALA A 62 -3.74 27.70 -15.18
CA ALA A 62 -2.98 28.93 -15.10
C ALA A 62 -3.77 30.05 -15.76
N ASP A 63 -4.50 30.83 -14.94
CA ASP A 63 -5.44 31.85 -15.43
C ASP A 63 -4.75 32.97 -16.22
N ASN A 64 -3.49 33.28 -15.91
CA ASN A 64 -2.74 34.35 -16.57
C ASN A 64 -2.50 34.08 -18.08
N VAL A 65 -2.36 32.82 -18.47
CA VAL A 65 -2.12 32.40 -19.87
C VAL A 65 -3.26 31.59 -20.48
N ASP A 66 -4.32 31.33 -19.72
CA ASP A 66 -5.48 30.52 -20.15
C ASP A 66 -5.13 29.07 -20.50
N ARG A 67 -4.32 28.41 -19.68
CA ARG A 67 -3.85 27.05 -20.00
C ARG A 67 -4.06 26.10 -18.86
N LEU A 68 -4.57 24.92 -19.19
CA LEU A 68 -4.60 23.77 -18.31
C LEU A 68 -3.26 23.06 -18.38
N TYR A 69 -2.63 22.79 -17.25
CA TYR A 69 -1.34 22.11 -17.17
C TYR A 69 -1.44 20.75 -16.50
N LEU A 70 -0.63 19.82 -17.01
CA LEU A 70 -0.31 18.55 -16.36
C LEU A 70 1.20 18.35 -16.39
N TRP A 71 1.78 18.06 -15.23
CA TRP A 71 3.19 17.72 -15.08
C TRP A 71 3.33 16.32 -14.49
N GLY A 72 4.34 15.59 -14.97
CA GLY A 72 4.61 14.21 -14.55
C GLY A 72 4.77 13.28 -15.75
N THR A 73 4.67 11.97 -15.48
CA THR A 73 4.93 10.91 -16.46
C THR A 73 3.71 10.06 -16.76
N GLY A 74 3.73 9.38 -17.92
CA GLY A 74 2.60 8.59 -18.40
C GLY A 74 2.93 7.31 -19.13
N GLY A 75 1.97 6.38 -19.23
CA GLY A 75 2.10 5.15 -20.02
C GLY A 75 1.52 3.86 -19.45
N LYS A 76 0.92 3.02 -20.31
CA LYS A 76 0.73 1.57 -20.07
C LYS A 76 2.08 0.84 -19.95
N LYS A 77 3.10 1.39 -20.61
CA LYS A 77 4.51 1.01 -20.55
C LYS A 77 5.32 2.30 -20.37
N PRO A 78 5.47 2.81 -19.15
CA PRO A 78 6.22 4.06 -18.89
C PRO A 78 7.57 4.05 -19.62
N ALA A 79 8.24 2.91 -19.57
CA ALA A 79 9.42 2.53 -20.33
C ALA A 79 9.46 2.98 -21.80
N GLN A 80 8.36 2.80 -22.54
CA GLN A 80 8.30 3.07 -23.97
C GLN A 80 7.83 4.50 -24.29
N ASN A 81 7.12 5.15 -23.36
CA ASN A 81 6.47 6.44 -23.61
C ASN A 81 7.26 7.65 -23.11
N VAL A 82 8.21 7.45 -22.19
CA VAL A 82 8.99 8.57 -21.61
C VAL A 82 9.93 9.25 -22.61
N PHE A 83 10.28 8.58 -23.73
CA PHE A 83 11.00 9.20 -24.84
C PHE A 83 10.11 9.98 -25.81
N LEU A 84 8.79 9.74 -25.81
CA LEU A 84 7.86 10.26 -26.83
C LEU A 84 6.94 11.37 -26.33
N ARG A 85 6.80 11.53 -25.00
CA ARG A 85 5.96 12.59 -24.43
C ARG A 85 6.77 13.50 -23.52
N TYR A 86 6.65 14.79 -23.78
CA TYR A 86 7.27 15.84 -22.99
C TYR A 86 6.69 15.88 -21.56
N GLU A 87 7.52 16.15 -20.54
CA GLU A 87 7.15 16.05 -19.13
C GLU A 87 6.07 17.05 -18.68
N LEU A 88 5.98 18.20 -19.36
CA LEU A 88 5.00 19.25 -19.09
C LEU A 88 4.08 19.41 -20.30
N GLU A 89 2.80 19.06 -20.16
CA GLU A 89 1.82 19.26 -21.22
C GLU A 89 0.84 20.35 -20.83
N SER A 90 0.31 21.04 -21.83
CA SER A 90 -0.77 22.00 -21.64
C SER A 90 -1.89 21.82 -22.65
N LEU A 91 -3.10 22.22 -22.29
CA LEU A 91 -4.27 22.28 -23.15
C LEU A 91 -4.80 23.72 -23.22
N ASP A 92 -5.13 24.17 -24.43
CA ASP A 92 -5.88 25.41 -24.67
C ASP A 92 -7.38 25.12 -24.55
N PRO A 93 -8.12 25.74 -23.63
CA PRO A 93 -9.58 25.60 -23.59
C PRO A 93 -10.26 26.00 -24.92
N LYS A 94 -9.70 26.93 -25.70
CA LYS A 94 -10.30 27.38 -26.98
C LYS A 94 -10.03 26.42 -28.14
N ALA A 95 -9.01 25.58 -28.01
CA ALA A 95 -8.66 24.57 -28.99
C ALA A 95 -8.22 23.29 -28.24
N PRO A 96 -9.18 22.52 -27.69
CA PRO A 96 -8.90 21.43 -26.76
C PRO A 96 -8.04 20.34 -27.38
N GLN A 97 -6.74 20.42 -27.10
CA GLN A 97 -5.74 19.41 -27.42
C GLN A 97 -4.59 19.52 -26.44
N TRP A 98 -4.14 18.40 -25.90
CA TRP A 98 -2.93 18.36 -25.10
C TRP A 98 -1.69 18.40 -26.00
N LEU A 99 -0.82 19.37 -25.73
CA LEU A 99 0.43 19.57 -26.47
C LEU A 99 1.61 19.75 -25.51
N PRO A 100 2.84 19.40 -25.93
CA PRO A 100 4.06 19.76 -25.19
C PRO A 100 4.10 21.27 -24.90
N ALA A 101 4.24 21.63 -23.63
CA ALA A 101 4.36 23.02 -23.20
C ALA A 101 5.85 23.42 -23.15
N PHE A 102 6.46 23.58 -24.32
CA PHE A 102 7.89 23.90 -24.39
C PHE A 102 8.21 25.28 -23.77
N PRO A 103 9.39 25.41 -23.11
CA PRO A 103 9.96 26.67 -22.66
C PRO A 103 10.04 27.67 -23.80
N ALA A 104 9.76 28.94 -23.54
CA ALA A 104 9.77 29.99 -24.55
C ALA A 104 11.05 30.02 -25.41
N PRO A 105 12.28 29.85 -24.88
CA PRO A 105 13.51 29.83 -25.68
C PRO A 105 13.67 28.63 -26.63
N MET A 106 12.86 27.57 -26.43
CA MET A 106 12.93 26.31 -27.16
C MET A 106 11.72 26.08 -28.09
N ARG A 107 10.74 26.99 -28.11
CA ARG A 107 9.62 26.93 -29.06
C ARG A 107 10.16 26.98 -30.50
N GLY A 108 9.76 26.01 -31.32
CA GLY A 108 10.25 25.85 -32.70
C GLY A 108 11.62 25.17 -32.83
N LYS A 109 12.38 25.02 -31.74
CA LYS A 109 13.63 24.23 -31.71
C LYS A 109 13.38 22.80 -31.26
N TRP A 110 12.61 22.66 -30.18
CA TRP A 110 12.10 21.38 -29.72
C TRP A 110 10.75 21.11 -30.40
N THR A 111 10.56 19.88 -30.87
CA THR A 111 9.31 19.41 -31.47
C THR A 111 8.81 18.19 -30.69
N ALA A 112 7.57 17.75 -30.95
CA ALA A 112 7.02 16.57 -30.28
C ALA A 112 7.85 15.29 -30.56
N GLU A 113 8.57 15.25 -31.69
CA GLU A 113 9.42 14.15 -32.12
C GLU A 113 10.89 14.32 -31.69
N ARG A 114 11.29 15.55 -31.31
CA ARG A 114 12.69 15.89 -31.02
C ARG A 114 12.80 16.90 -29.89
N PHE A 115 13.01 16.39 -28.68
CA PHE A 115 13.33 17.16 -27.48
C PHE A 115 14.30 16.35 -26.60
N PRO A 116 15.08 16.98 -25.69
CA PRO A 116 15.92 16.23 -24.75
C PRO A 116 15.04 15.44 -23.77
N PRO A 117 15.05 14.10 -23.77
CA PRO A 117 14.13 13.31 -22.96
C PRO A 117 14.66 13.14 -21.53
N PHE A 118 13.75 13.03 -20.56
CA PHE A 118 14.08 12.39 -19.27
C PHE A 118 14.09 10.87 -19.47
N ARG A 119 14.96 10.12 -18.79
CA ARG A 119 15.03 8.64 -18.89
C ARG A 119 14.23 7.95 -17.78
N ILE A 120 14.09 6.64 -17.85
CA ILE A 120 13.62 5.80 -16.73
C ILE A 120 14.77 4.94 -16.21
N TYR A 121 14.77 4.66 -14.91
CA TYR A 121 15.66 3.69 -14.28
C TYR A 121 15.61 2.30 -14.96
N GLY A 122 16.75 1.79 -15.39
CA GLY A 122 16.89 0.42 -15.94
C GLY A 122 16.69 0.29 -17.45
N GLN A 123 16.70 1.39 -18.22
CA GLN A 123 16.59 1.35 -19.69
C GLN A 123 17.66 2.20 -20.38
N THR A 124 18.28 1.62 -21.41
CA THR A 124 19.16 2.30 -22.36
C THR A 124 18.29 3.05 -23.37
N GLY A 125 18.55 4.35 -23.56
CA GLY A 125 17.88 5.17 -24.57
C GLY A 125 18.41 4.89 -25.99
N PRO A 126 17.74 5.43 -27.04
CA PRO A 126 18.20 5.29 -28.43
C PRO A 126 19.54 5.99 -28.73
N ASP A 127 20.10 6.71 -27.75
CA ASP A 127 21.34 7.48 -27.80
C ASP A 127 22.59 6.71 -27.31
N GLY A 128 22.45 5.44 -26.90
CA GLY A 128 23.58 4.55 -26.62
C GLY A 128 24.25 4.72 -25.24
N LEU A 129 23.68 5.52 -24.33
CA LEU A 129 24.19 5.74 -22.96
C LEU A 129 23.61 4.71 -21.96
N ASN A 130 24.39 4.30 -20.96
CA ASN A 130 24.01 3.24 -20.00
C ASN A 130 22.85 3.65 -19.06
N TYR A 131 22.17 2.65 -18.46
CA TYR A 131 20.96 2.82 -17.63
C TYR A 131 21.17 3.59 -16.31
N ASP A 132 22.42 3.79 -15.90
CA ASP A 132 22.87 4.47 -14.70
C ASP A 132 23.48 5.87 -14.97
N GLU A 133 23.63 6.25 -16.24
CA GLU A 133 24.14 7.56 -16.67
C GLU A 133 22.96 8.50 -17.02
N GLY A 134 22.86 9.69 -16.40
CA GLY A 134 21.95 10.78 -16.84
C GLY A 134 20.59 11.00 -16.09
N PRO A 135 19.76 11.95 -16.59
CA PRO A 135 18.47 12.35 -16.01
C PRO A 135 17.45 11.22 -16.02
N ARG A 136 16.91 10.87 -14.84
CA ARG A 136 15.93 9.78 -14.74
C ARG A 136 14.79 10.05 -13.79
N LEU A 137 13.62 9.53 -14.15
CA LEU A 137 12.47 9.36 -13.28
C LEU A 137 12.73 8.21 -12.30
N GLN A 138 12.62 8.48 -11.00
CA GLN A 138 12.55 7.47 -9.95
C GLN A 138 11.10 7.41 -9.46
N VAL A 139 10.32 6.48 -10.03
CA VAL A 139 8.87 6.36 -9.77
C VAL A 139 8.63 5.75 -8.40
N VAL A 140 7.48 6.10 -7.80
CA VAL A 140 6.76 5.34 -6.76
C VAL A 140 6.22 4.01 -7.34
N GLY A 141 7.07 3.22 -7.98
CA GLY A 141 6.69 2.05 -8.76
C GLY A 141 7.80 1.02 -8.85
N GLY A 142 8.57 0.88 -7.76
CA GLY A 142 9.63 -0.11 -7.63
C GLY A 142 10.60 0.21 -6.48
N TYR A 143 10.62 -0.68 -5.50
CA TYR A 143 11.81 -1.08 -4.73
C TYR A 143 12.61 0.05 -4.07
N ASN A 144 12.23 0.51 -2.88
CA ASN A 144 13.08 1.37 -2.03
C ASN A 144 13.45 2.76 -2.59
N HIS A 145 12.82 3.20 -3.70
CA HIS A 145 13.02 4.53 -4.28
C HIS A 145 11.73 5.35 -4.22
N THR A 146 11.80 6.51 -3.60
CA THR A 146 10.75 7.53 -3.61
C THR A 146 10.99 8.51 -4.76
N ASN A 147 9.97 9.33 -5.09
CA ASN A 147 10.12 10.46 -6.01
C ASN A 147 11.30 11.32 -5.56
N ARG A 148 12.41 11.31 -6.30
CA ARG A 148 13.54 12.21 -6.07
C ARG A 148 13.52 13.33 -7.09
N ILE A 149 13.67 14.58 -6.62
CA ILE A 149 13.75 15.74 -7.48
C ILE A 149 15.23 16.04 -7.75
N ARG A 150 15.61 15.94 -9.03
CA ARG A 150 16.93 16.38 -9.52
C ARG A 150 16.73 17.42 -10.60
N TRP A 151 17.55 18.47 -10.57
CA TRP A 151 17.57 19.50 -11.60
C TRP A 151 18.59 19.17 -12.66
N TRP A 152 18.17 19.29 -13.92
CA TRP A 152 18.99 18.99 -15.08
C TRP A 152 18.99 20.18 -16.02
N ASP A 153 20.18 20.50 -16.53
CA ASP A 153 20.34 21.48 -17.59
C ASP A 153 20.24 20.77 -18.95
N PHE A 154 19.30 21.24 -19.78
CA PHE A 154 19.14 20.79 -21.15
C PHE A 154 19.18 22.01 -22.07
N ASP A 155 20.24 22.14 -22.85
CA ASP A 155 20.43 23.25 -23.78
C ASP A 155 20.31 24.64 -23.11
N GLY A 156 20.79 24.78 -21.87
CA GLY A 156 20.69 26.00 -21.06
C GLY A 156 19.34 26.17 -20.34
N ILE A 157 18.47 25.16 -20.36
CA ILE A 157 17.17 25.17 -19.67
C ILE A 157 17.19 24.18 -18.51
N LYS A 158 17.10 24.71 -17.29
CA LYS A 158 16.94 23.90 -16.08
C LYS A 158 15.53 23.32 -15.98
N ARG A 159 15.43 22.02 -15.74
CA ARG A 159 14.16 21.28 -15.55
C ARG A 159 14.25 20.31 -14.37
N PRO A 160 13.22 20.22 -13.51
CA PRO A 160 13.16 19.21 -12.47
C PRO A 160 12.79 17.87 -13.09
N SER A 161 13.33 16.77 -12.54
CA SER A 161 12.91 15.43 -12.91
C SER A 161 11.39 15.26 -12.66
N PRO A 162 10.64 14.69 -13.62
CA PRO A 162 9.21 14.49 -13.45
C PRO A 162 8.91 13.53 -12.31
N VAL A 163 7.73 13.65 -11.69
CA VAL A 163 7.24 12.76 -10.63
C VAL A 163 5.72 12.60 -10.72
N HIS A 164 5.14 11.63 -10.00
CA HIS A 164 3.70 11.64 -9.74
C HIS A 164 3.37 12.69 -8.67
N THR A 165 2.54 13.68 -9.02
CA THR A 165 2.21 14.80 -8.12
C THR A 165 1.00 14.53 -7.23
N PHE A 166 0.12 13.61 -7.60
CA PHE A 166 -1.21 13.42 -6.99
C PHE A 166 -1.95 14.76 -6.87
N ASN A 167 -2.26 15.23 -5.65
CA ASN A 167 -2.86 16.54 -5.39
C ASN A 167 -1.84 17.59 -4.88
N MET A 168 -0.53 17.30 -4.96
CA MET A 168 0.56 18.13 -4.43
C MET A 168 1.01 19.21 -5.43
N ALA A 169 0.05 19.93 -6.02
CA ALA A 169 0.30 21.12 -6.81
C ALA A 169 -0.86 22.10 -6.68
N CYS A 170 -0.57 23.40 -6.70
CA CYS A 170 -1.61 24.43 -6.62
C CYS A 170 -1.24 25.69 -7.42
N TRP A 171 -2.25 26.49 -7.73
CA TRP A 171 -2.12 27.78 -8.39
C TRP A 171 -1.85 28.89 -7.36
N ASP A 172 -0.66 29.48 -7.38
CA ASP A 172 -0.34 30.73 -6.68
C ASP A 172 -0.82 31.90 -7.56
N SER A 173 -2.07 32.30 -7.33
CA SER A 173 -2.74 33.32 -8.15
C SER A 173 -2.13 34.71 -8.00
N LYS A 174 -1.42 34.99 -6.90
CA LYS A 174 -0.80 36.30 -6.65
C LYS A 174 0.46 36.48 -7.47
N ARG A 175 1.26 35.43 -7.64
CA ARG A 175 2.49 35.43 -8.46
C ARG A 175 2.32 34.82 -9.83
N SER A 176 1.12 34.35 -10.17
CA SER A 176 0.78 33.72 -11.45
C SER A 176 1.68 32.52 -11.79
N ARG A 177 1.86 31.60 -10.85
CA ARG A 177 2.71 30.41 -11.01
C ARG A 177 2.07 29.16 -10.44
N VAL A 178 2.46 27.99 -10.95
CA VAL A 178 2.07 26.70 -10.36
C VAL A 178 3.16 26.27 -9.39
N VAL A 179 2.80 25.98 -8.14
CA VAL A 179 3.74 25.54 -7.10
C VAL A 179 3.57 24.05 -6.83
N PHE A 180 4.70 23.36 -6.69
CA PHE A 180 4.79 21.93 -6.41
C PHE A 180 5.65 21.68 -5.17
N TYR A 181 5.36 20.60 -4.46
CA TYR A 181 6.21 20.07 -3.38
C TYR A 181 6.48 18.58 -3.59
N SER A 182 7.75 18.20 -3.63
CA SER A 182 8.20 16.80 -3.71
C SER A 182 9.67 16.69 -3.33
N ASP A 183 10.09 15.58 -2.73
CA ASP A 183 11.48 15.32 -2.30
C ASP A 183 12.08 16.43 -1.40
N GLY A 184 11.25 17.09 -0.58
CA GLY A 184 11.67 18.25 0.21
C GLY A 184 11.89 19.52 -0.61
N CYS A 185 11.80 19.46 -1.93
CA CYS A 185 11.95 20.60 -2.84
C CYS A 185 10.60 21.30 -3.02
N THR A 186 10.61 22.63 -2.91
CA THR A 186 9.49 23.49 -3.30
C THR A 186 9.91 24.23 -4.55
N PHE A 187 9.18 24.05 -5.63
CA PHE A 187 9.55 24.60 -6.94
C PHE A 187 8.32 25.08 -7.68
N ALA A 188 8.54 25.99 -8.61
CA ALA A 188 7.47 26.64 -9.35
C ALA A 188 7.67 26.53 -10.86
N LEU A 189 6.54 26.46 -11.56
CA LEU A 189 6.45 26.67 -13.00
C LEU A 189 5.89 28.07 -13.26
N ASP A 190 6.61 28.88 -14.04
CA ASP A 190 6.06 30.07 -14.68
C ASP A 190 5.36 29.68 -15.99
N PRO A 191 4.02 29.82 -16.08
CA PRO A 191 3.25 29.49 -17.28
C PRO A 191 3.52 30.41 -18.47
N ALA A 192 3.97 31.65 -18.26
CA ALA A 192 4.21 32.58 -19.36
C ALA A 192 5.41 32.11 -20.21
N ALA A 193 6.48 31.73 -19.54
CA ALA A 193 7.69 31.23 -20.16
C ALA A 193 7.77 29.69 -20.27
N ASN A 194 6.89 28.94 -19.58
CA ASN A 194 7.02 27.49 -19.35
C ASN A 194 8.40 27.11 -18.78
N THR A 195 8.87 27.86 -17.78
CA THR A 195 10.17 27.64 -17.14
C THR A 195 10.02 27.28 -15.68
N TRP A 196 10.95 26.46 -15.19
CA TRP A 196 10.95 25.97 -13.82
C TRP A 196 11.94 26.74 -12.96
N THR A 197 11.63 26.89 -11.67
CA THR A 197 12.53 27.50 -10.70
C THR A 197 12.46 26.73 -9.39
N ASP A 198 13.62 26.31 -8.88
CA ASP A 198 13.72 25.87 -7.49
C ASP A 198 13.55 27.10 -6.61
N LEU A 199 12.55 27.08 -5.72
CA LEU A 199 12.35 28.21 -4.81
C LEU A 199 13.33 28.17 -3.66
N GLU A 200 14.03 27.05 -3.41
CA GLU A 200 14.99 26.91 -2.31
C GLU A 200 14.36 27.26 -0.95
N ALA A 201 13.10 26.83 -0.77
CA ALA A 201 12.32 27.15 0.41
C ALA A 201 12.99 26.65 1.70
N LYS A 202 13.07 27.52 2.70
CA LYS A 202 13.65 27.18 4.01
C LYS A 202 12.67 26.39 4.87
N ASN A 203 13.20 25.64 5.83
CA ASN A 203 12.43 24.90 6.84
C ASN A 203 11.37 23.95 6.27
N TYR A 204 11.60 23.43 5.05
CA TYR A 204 10.73 22.42 4.44
C TYR A 204 10.49 21.26 5.42
N PRO A 205 9.35 20.56 5.33
CA PRO A 205 9.02 19.51 6.29
C PRO A 205 9.92 18.29 6.09
N ALA A 206 11.08 18.29 6.75
CA ALA A 206 12.20 17.38 6.52
C ALA A 206 11.80 15.90 6.59
N THR A 207 11.02 15.52 7.61
CA THR A 207 10.52 14.13 7.77
C THR A 207 9.33 13.79 6.86
N CYS A 208 8.83 14.77 6.09
CA CYS A 208 7.84 14.61 5.03
C CYS A 208 8.47 14.81 3.64
N ARG A 209 9.81 14.76 3.53
CA ARG A 209 10.53 14.87 2.26
C ARG A 209 9.96 13.94 1.18
N THR A 210 9.67 12.70 1.55
CA THR A 210 9.21 11.61 0.66
C THR A 210 7.69 11.47 0.57
N VAL A 211 6.93 12.42 1.11
CA VAL A 211 5.47 12.29 1.18
C VAL A 211 4.86 12.15 -0.22
N ALA A 212 3.93 11.21 -0.35
CA ALA A 212 3.13 11.00 -1.56
C ALA A 212 1.65 11.00 -1.19
N TRP A 213 0.76 11.19 -2.18
CA TRP A 213 -0.69 11.22 -1.99
C TRP A 213 -1.21 12.35 -1.08
N ALA A 214 -0.38 13.34 -0.75
CA ALA A 214 -0.81 14.52 -0.02
C ALA A 214 -1.54 15.50 -0.95
N SER A 215 -2.04 16.58 -0.36
CA SER A 215 -2.76 17.63 -1.08
C SER A 215 -2.19 19.00 -0.75
N MET A 216 -2.16 19.87 -1.74
CA MET A 216 -1.77 21.26 -1.61
C MET A 216 -2.89 22.21 -2.05
N CYS A 217 -3.02 23.33 -1.35
CA CYS A 217 -3.95 24.39 -1.72
C CYS A 217 -3.39 25.76 -1.37
N TYR A 218 -3.54 26.73 -2.27
CA TYR A 218 -3.09 28.10 -2.04
C TYR A 218 -4.19 28.91 -1.34
N ASP A 219 -3.80 29.61 -0.29
CA ASP A 219 -4.59 30.57 0.47
C ASP A 219 -4.23 32.00 0.04
N PRO A 220 -5.05 32.64 -0.81
CA PRO A 220 -4.80 34.01 -1.23
C PRO A 220 -5.06 35.05 -0.12
N VAL A 221 -5.71 34.69 1.00
CA VAL A 221 -5.97 35.61 2.13
C VAL A 221 -4.68 35.87 2.91
N ASN A 222 -3.94 34.81 3.19
CA ASN A 222 -2.72 34.89 3.98
C ASN A 222 -1.43 34.80 3.14
N ASP A 223 -1.54 34.63 1.81
CA ASP A 223 -0.39 34.39 0.92
C ASP A 223 0.41 33.15 1.35
N THR A 224 -0.30 32.06 1.65
CA THR A 224 0.31 30.79 2.10
C THR A 224 -0.17 29.59 1.30
N ILE A 225 0.60 28.51 1.27
CA ILE A 225 0.18 27.22 0.73
C ILE A 225 0.06 26.21 1.86
N LEU A 226 -1.09 25.56 1.96
CA LEU A 226 -1.32 24.46 2.89
C LEU A 226 -0.89 23.14 2.25
N LEU A 227 -0.11 22.33 2.97
CA LEU A 227 0.19 20.93 2.67
C LEU A 227 -0.37 20.05 3.79
N PHE A 228 -1.11 19.00 3.43
CA PHE A 228 -1.67 18.06 4.41
C PHE A 228 -1.83 16.64 3.86
N GLY A 229 -1.67 15.67 4.75
CA GLY A 229 -1.99 14.27 4.52
C GLY A 229 -0.88 13.49 3.81
N GLY A 230 -1.29 12.54 2.99
CA GLY A 230 -0.39 11.63 2.30
C GLY A 230 0.22 10.56 3.20
N GLY A 231 1.15 9.78 2.64
CA GLY A 231 1.85 8.71 3.33
C GLY A 231 3.34 8.68 2.99
N LEU A 232 4.05 7.67 3.50
CA LEU A 232 5.50 7.45 3.28
C LEU A 232 6.41 8.47 3.98
N ALA A 233 5.89 9.20 4.97
CA ALA A 233 6.71 10.11 5.78
C ALA A 233 7.48 9.34 6.87
N THR A 234 8.71 9.76 7.16
CA THR A 234 9.62 9.17 8.15
C THR A 234 9.43 9.79 9.54
N ASN A 235 8.17 9.98 9.94
CA ASN A 235 7.77 10.54 11.24
C ASN A 235 6.73 9.65 11.94
N PRO A 236 6.39 9.90 13.22
CA PRO A 236 5.44 9.07 13.97
C PRO A 236 4.02 9.03 13.37
N ALA A 237 3.63 10.10 12.69
CA ALA A 237 2.35 10.20 12.00
C ALA A 237 2.31 9.30 10.75
N GLY A 238 3.44 9.11 10.06
CA GLY A 238 3.53 8.36 8.80
C GLY A 238 3.00 9.11 7.57
N GLY A 239 2.63 10.38 7.73
CA GLY A 239 2.19 11.32 6.69
C GLY A 239 2.56 12.76 7.07
N ALA A 240 2.07 13.76 6.32
CA ALA A 240 2.23 15.16 6.69
C ALA A 240 1.04 15.66 7.54
N PRO A 241 1.27 16.08 8.80
CA PRO A 241 0.35 16.98 9.48
C PRO A 241 0.18 18.29 8.70
N THR A 242 -0.62 19.23 9.22
CA THR A 242 -0.75 20.53 8.54
C THR A 242 0.60 21.27 8.52
N TRP A 243 1.03 21.65 7.32
CA TRP A 243 2.17 22.53 7.08
C TRP A 243 1.72 23.73 6.25
N LEU A 244 2.27 24.90 6.56
CA LEU A 244 2.01 26.14 5.82
C LEU A 244 3.32 26.65 5.24
N TYR A 245 3.33 26.90 3.93
CA TYR A 245 4.39 27.61 3.24
C TYR A 245 4.02 29.08 3.13
N ASP A 246 4.82 29.97 3.72
CA ASP A 246 4.72 31.41 3.48
C ASP A 246 5.39 31.73 2.15
N CYS A 247 4.58 32.13 1.17
CA CYS A 247 5.05 32.39 -0.18
C CYS A 247 5.90 33.67 -0.29
N ALA A 248 5.71 34.63 0.62
CA ALA A 248 6.49 35.87 0.63
C ALA A 248 7.83 35.68 1.34
N GLY A 249 7.81 35.00 2.49
CA GLY A 249 9.02 34.66 3.26
C GLY A 249 9.82 33.50 2.68
N ASN A 250 9.25 32.74 1.75
CA ASN A 250 9.82 31.52 1.17
C ASN A 250 10.25 30.50 2.25
N ILE A 251 9.35 30.25 3.19
CA ILE A 251 9.63 29.47 4.39
C ILE A 251 8.43 28.60 4.76
N TRP A 252 8.68 27.33 5.07
CA TRP A 252 7.69 26.43 5.62
C TRP A 252 7.63 26.56 7.15
N ARG A 253 6.43 26.41 7.70
CA ARG A 253 6.18 26.36 9.14
C ARG A 253 5.11 25.33 9.47
N ARG A 254 5.26 24.71 10.64
CA ARG A 254 4.21 23.90 11.23
C ARG A 254 3.38 24.78 12.18
N PRO A 255 2.10 25.07 11.86
CA PRO A 255 1.24 25.79 12.78
C PRO A 255 0.97 24.95 14.05
N LYS A 256 0.73 25.62 15.18
CA LYS A 256 0.20 24.99 16.39
C LYS A 256 -1.32 24.96 16.29
N LEU A 257 -1.89 23.80 15.98
CA LEU A 257 -3.33 23.61 15.82
C LEU A 257 -3.87 22.69 16.92
N ASN A 258 -5.01 23.07 17.50
CA ASN A 258 -5.71 22.23 18.49
C ASN A 258 -6.55 21.13 17.83
N ILE A 259 -6.99 21.38 16.60
CA ILE A 259 -7.84 20.50 15.81
C ILE A 259 -7.23 20.40 14.42
N GLU A 260 -7.02 19.18 13.95
CA GLU A 260 -6.63 18.86 12.59
C GLU A 260 -7.42 17.62 12.11
N PRO A 261 -7.63 17.45 10.80
CA PRO A 261 -8.22 16.23 10.29
C PRO A 261 -7.34 15.02 10.63
N PRO A 262 -7.93 13.83 10.88
CA PRO A 262 -7.16 12.58 10.90
C PRO A 262 -6.39 12.37 9.59
N LEU A 263 -5.18 11.80 9.69
CA LEU A 263 -4.31 11.55 8.53
C LEU A 263 -5.01 10.69 7.46
N ARG A 264 -4.79 11.09 6.21
CA ARG A 264 -5.42 10.49 5.03
C ARG A 264 -4.61 10.78 3.76
N CYS A 265 -4.71 9.88 2.82
CA CYS A 265 -4.18 10.00 1.47
C CYS A 265 -5.28 10.44 0.51
N ASN A 266 -4.90 11.11 -0.58
CA ASN A 266 -5.73 11.43 -1.75
C ASN A 266 -7.03 12.21 -1.46
N ALA A 267 -7.11 12.94 -0.35
CA ALA A 267 -8.23 13.83 -0.05
C ALA A 267 -7.96 15.21 -0.68
N PRO A 268 -8.61 15.60 -1.79
CA PRO A 268 -8.34 16.88 -2.44
C PRO A 268 -8.71 18.04 -1.50
N ILE A 269 -7.96 19.15 -1.58
CA ILE A 269 -8.22 20.38 -0.83
C ILE A 269 -8.46 21.51 -1.85
N VAL A 270 -9.60 22.19 -1.72
CA VAL A 270 -10.01 23.23 -2.66
C VAL A 270 -10.35 24.51 -1.91
N TYR A 271 -9.81 25.64 -2.35
CA TYR A 271 -10.12 26.95 -1.79
C TYR A 271 -11.41 27.49 -2.38
N ASP A 272 -12.32 27.93 -1.50
CA ASP A 272 -13.51 28.68 -1.85
C ASP A 272 -13.30 30.19 -1.60
N PRO A 273 -13.36 31.04 -2.63
CA PRO A 273 -13.14 32.48 -2.48
C PRO A 273 -14.27 33.23 -1.76
N VAL A 274 -15.49 32.69 -1.73
CA VAL A 274 -16.65 33.35 -1.11
C VAL A 274 -16.56 33.28 0.41
N THR A 275 -16.41 32.07 0.95
CA THR A 275 -16.27 31.84 2.39
C THR A 275 -14.85 32.05 2.89
N LYS A 276 -13.87 32.17 1.99
CA LYS A 276 -12.43 32.27 2.31
C LYS A 276 -11.95 31.09 3.15
N SER A 277 -12.31 29.90 2.70
CA SER A 277 -12.02 28.64 3.40
C SER A 277 -11.51 27.59 2.43
N MET A 278 -10.73 26.64 2.92
CA MET A 278 -10.36 25.46 2.16
C MET A 278 -11.21 24.27 2.60
N VAL A 279 -11.78 23.55 1.64
CA VAL A 279 -12.62 22.37 1.87
C VAL A 279 -11.84 21.12 1.47
N MET A 280 -11.82 20.14 2.37
CA MET A 280 -11.29 18.80 2.13
C MET A 280 -12.41 17.77 2.28
N PHE A 281 -12.52 16.85 1.33
CA PHE A 281 -13.55 15.80 1.35
C PHE A 281 -12.94 14.41 1.14
N GLY A 282 -13.39 13.44 1.94
CA GLY A 282 -13.12 12.03 1.76
C GLY A 282 -11.63 11.65 1.87
N GLY A 283 -11.16 10.85 0.92
CA GLY A 283 -9.80 10.28 0.88
C GLY A 283 -9.71 8.88 1.49
N TYR A 284 -8.50 8.46 1.84
CA TYR A 284 -8.21 7.11 2.33
C TYR A 284 -7.31 7.13 3.57
N ASN A 285 -7.75 6.56 4.69
CA ASN A 285 -6.97 6.52 5.94
C ASN A 285 -6.00 5.33 6.03
N GLN A 286 -5.60 4.76 4.89
CA GLN A 286 -4.85 3.50 4.78
C GLN A 286 -5.64 2.24 5.15
N ALA A 287 -6.86 2.31 5.69
CA ALA A 287 -7.68 1.13 5.98
C ALA A 287 -9.04 1.14 5.24
N ALA A 288 -9.65 2.32 5.11
CA ALA A 288 -10.95 2.55 4.51
C ALA A 288 -11.01 3.90 3.78
N ALA A 289 -11.84 3.98 2.74
CA ALA A 289 -12.21 5.26 2.12
C ALA A 289 -13.17 6.02 3.05
N LEU A 290 -13.12 7.34 3.01
CA LEU A 290 -13.82 8.24 3.93
C LEU A 290 -14.86 9.12 3.20
N ASN A 291 -15.81 9.68 3.95
CA ASN A 291 -16.79 10.65 3.44
C ASN A 291 -16.98 11.89 4.32
N ASP A 292 -16.07 12.13 5.26
CA ASP A 292 -16.12 13.32 6.11
C ASP A 292 -15.67 14.58 5.35
N THR A 293 -16.20 15.73 5.77
CA THR A 293 -15.88 17.07 5.24
C THR A 293 -15.14 17.87 6.31
N TRP A 294 -14.02 18.45 5.94
CA TRP A 294 -13.20 19.31 6.81
C TRP A 294 -13.00 20.66 6.17
N ILE A 295 -13.09 21.71 6.99
CA ILE A 295 -12.98 23.10 6.56
C ILE A 295 -11.85 23.78 7.33
N PHE A 296 -10.90 24.35 6.59
CA PHE A 296 -9.90 25.26 7.13
C PHE A 296 -10.35 26.69 6.90
N ASP A 297 -10.69 27.41 7.98
CA ASP A 297 -11.01 28.82 7.91
C ASP A 297 -9.69 29.60 7.76
N CYS A 298 -9.42 30.11 6.56
CA CYS A 298 -8.16 30.78 6.25
C CYS A 298 -7.95 32.02 7.13
N ARG A 299 -9.00 32.80 7.42
CA ARG A 299 -8.88 34.00 8.26
C ARG A 299 -8.49 33.66 9.70
N LYS A 300 -8.98 32.54 10.22
CA LYS A 300 -8.70 32.10 11.59
C LYS A 300 -7.52 31.15 11.70
N GLY A 301 -7.05 30.59 10.59
CA GLY A 301 -5.98 29.60 10.54
C GLY A 301 -6.31 28.32 11.31
N ARG A 302 -7.56 27.83 11.25
CA ARG A 302 -8.00 26.65 12.03
C ARG A 302 -8.89 25.70 11.24
N TRP A 303 -8.71 24.41 11.49
CA TRP A 303 -9.62 23.37 11.00
C TRP A 303 -10.86 23.22 11.89
N HIS A 304 -11.95 22.80 11.28
CA HIS A 304 -13.06 22.15 11.95
C HIS A 304 -13.69 21.10 11.02
N GLN A 305 -14.30 20.07 11.63
CA GLN A 305 -15.06 19.09 10.88
C GLN A 305 -16.48 19.63 10.66
N SER A 306 -16.93 19.66 9.42
CA SER A 306 -18.33 19.93 9.07
C SER A 306 -19.13 18.61 9.16
N LYS A 307 -20.38 18.70 9.60
CA LYS A 307 -21.28 17.56 9.82
C LYS A 307 -22.62 17.83 9.13
N PRO A 308 -22.62 17.87 7.79
CA PRO A 308 -23.81 18.20 7.01
C PRO A 308 -24.85 17.09 7.18
N ARG A 309 -26.13 17.37 6.92
CA ARG A 309 -27.22 16.39 7.14
C ARG A 309 -27.03 15.10 6.34
N ILE A 310 -26.56 15.23 5.10
CA ILE A 310 -26.21 14.15 4.18
C ILE A 310 -24.80 14.43 3.66
N SER A 311 -24.04 13.38 3.38
CA SER A 311 -22.76 13.47 2.68
C SER A 311 -22.78 12.59 1.43
N PRO A 312 -21.90 12.84 0.45
CA PRO A 312 -21.63 11.87 -0.60
C PRO A 312 -21.19 10.52 0.03
N PRO A 313 -21.24 9.42 -0.73
CA PRO A 313 -20.66 8.16 -0.26
C PRO A 313 -19.14 8.29 -0.01
N PRO A 314 -18.52 7.33 0.67
CA PRO A 314 -17.06 7.33 0.83
C PRO A 314 -16.35 7.30 -0.53
N MET A 315 -15.44 8.24 -0.75
CA MET A 315 -14.68 8.37 -2.01
C MET A 315 -13.19 8.31 -1.73
N PHE A 316 -12.50 7.35 -2.36
CA PHE A 316 -11.08 7.05 -2.11
C PHE A 316 -10.13 8.18 -2.59
N ALA A 317 -10.38 8.72 -3.79
CA ALA A 317 -9.59 9.76 -4.42
C ALA A 317 -10.46 10.55 -5.42
N PRO A 318 -11.46 11.31 -4.94
CA PRO A 318 -12.34 12.05 -5.83
C PRO A 318 -11.60 13.21 -6.49
N ALA A 319 -12.04 13.60 -7.69
CA ALA A 319 -11.71 14.90 -8.24
C ALA A 319 -12.51 15.99 -7.52
N ALA A 320 -11.90 17.14 -7.25
CA ALA A 320 -12.60 18.27 -6.68
C ALA A 320 -12.16 19.59 -7.29
N ALA A 321 -13.10 20.53 -7.39
CA ALA A 321 -12.87 21.87 -7.92
C ALA A 321 -13.89 22.87 -7.36
N VAL A 322 -13.49 24.13 -7.25
CA VAL A 322 -14.43 25.21 -6.93
C VAL A 322 -15.30 25.46 -8.16
N VAL A 323 -16.61 25.59 -7.93
CA VAL A 323 -17.54 25.96 -9.00
C VAL A 323 -17.32 27.45 -9.33
N PRO A 324 -17.32 27.83 -10.62
CA PRO A 324 -17.28 29.23 -11.03
C PRO A 324 -18.33 30.09 -10.29
N GLY A 325 -17.95 31.29 -9.87
CA GLY A 325 -18.69 32.14 -8.92
C GLY A 325 -18.33 31.92 -7.45
N GLY A 326 -17.77 30.76 -7.09
CA GLY A 326 -17.48 30.39 -5.70
C GLY A 326 -18.75 30.03 -4.90
N GLY A 327 -18.59 29.80 -3.60
CA GLY A 327 -19.65 29.37 -2.68
C GLY A 327 -19.96 27.88 -2.76
N LYS A 328 -19.52 27.18 -3.82
CA LYS A 328 -19.77 25.75 -4.02
C LYS A 328 -18.51 25.00 -4.45
N ILE A 329 -18.32 23.80 -3.91
CA ILE A 329 -17.25 22.87 -4.31
C ILE A 329 -17.87 21.66 -4.99
N LEU A 330 -17.41 21.34 -6.19
CA LEU A 330 -17.77 20.11 -6.89
C LEU A 330 -16.83 18.98 -6.48
N VAL A 331 -17.39 17.81 -6.23
CA VAL A 331 -16.69 16.55 -6.04
C VAL A 331 -17.25 15.50 -7.01
N CYS A 332 -16.37 14.78 -7.70
CA CYS A 332 -16.74 13.67 -8.58
C CYS A 332 -15.89 12.43 -8.27
N GLY A 333 -16.53 11.30 -8.02
CA GLY A 333 -15.83 10.08 -7.64
C GLY A 333 -16.72 8.85 -7.51
N ASN A 334 -16.10 7.69 -7.32
CA ASN A 334 -16.84 6.45 -7.08
C ASN A 334 -17.32 6.35 -5.64
N ASP A 335 -18.50 5.79 -5.43
CA ASP A 335 -18.84 5.16 -4.15
C ASP A 335 -17.92 3.95 -3.91
N ALA A 336 -16.98 4.10 -2.99
CA ALA A 336 -15.99 3.08 -2.67
C ALA A 336 -16.62 1.80 -2.06
N ARG A 337 -17.88 1.85 -1.59
CA ARG A 337 -18.60 0.65 -1.13
C ARG A 337 -19.03 -0.26 -2.27
N LYS A 338 -19.18 0.31 -3.48
CA LYS A 338 -19.62 -0.39 -4.70
C LYS A 338 -18.44 -0.88 -5.54
N VAL A 339 -17.21 -0.71 -5.06
CA VAL A 339 -15.98 -0.94 -5.82
C VAL A 339 -15.00 -1.79 -5.01
N ARG A 340 -14.41 -2.79 -5.65
CA ARG A 340 -13.20 -3.44 -5.15
C ARG A 340 -11.99 -2.90 -5.90
N LEU A 341 -11.00 -2.36 -5.21
CA LEU A 341 -9.73 -1.90 -5.79
C LEU A 341 -8.69 -3.03 -5.67
N HIS A 342 -8.66 -4.01 -6.58
CA HIS A 342 -7.58 -5.02 -6.59
C HIS A 342 -7.23 -5.50 -8.00
N ARG A 343 -5.92 -5.51 -8.33
CA ARG A 343 -5.17 -5.94 -9.55
C ARG A 343 -5.78 -5.78 -10.96
N LYS A 344 -7.08 -5.97 -11.18
CA LYS A 344 -7.77 -5.92 -12.48
C LYS A 344 -9.07 -5.10 -12.50
N THR A 345 -9.50 -4.50 -11.39
CA THR A 345 -10.80 -3.81 -11.33
C THR A 345 -10.64 -2.31 -11.40
N SER A 346 -10.31 -1.88 -12.60
CA SER A 346 -10.60 -0.55 -13.08
C SER A 346 -12.13 -0.43 -13.18
N THR A 347 -12.71 0.56 -12.48
CA THR A 347 -14.08 0.44 -11.98
C THR A 347 -15.07 0.81 -13.09
N SER A 348 -15.91 -0.11 -13.54
CA SER A 348 -17.12 0.22 -14.34
C SER A 348 -18.17 0.99 -13.55
N ALA A 349 -17.92 1.23 -12.26
CA ALA A 349 -18.79 2.00 -11.38
C ALA A 349 -18.97 3.44 -11.88
N VAL A 350 -20.21 3.90 -11.71
CA VAL A 350 -20.62 5.28 -11.92
C VAL A 350 -19.81 6.20 -11.01
N LYS A 351 -19.30 7.29 -11.58
CA LYS A 351 -18.72 8.41 -10.84
C LYS A 351 -19.86 9.36 -10.51
N GLU A 352 -20.18 9.46 -9.24
CA GLU A 352 -21.25 10.32 -8.73
C GLU A 352 -20.72 11.75 -8.59
N THR A 353 -21.49 12.74 -9.06
CA THR A 353 -21.14 14.16 -8.95
C THR A 353 -21.97 14.82 -7.84
N TRP A 354 -21.30 15.51 -6.92
CA TRP A 354 -21.89 16.16 -5.76
C TRP A 354 -21.39 17.60 -5.65
N LEU A 355 -22.24 18.51 -5.18
CA LEU A 355 -21.87 19.87 -4.80
C LEU A 355 -21.97 20.03 -3.30
N TYR A 356 -20.96 20.66 -2.72
CA TYR A 356 -20.98 21.16 -1.37
C TYR A 356 -21.20 22.66 -1.39
N ASP A 357 -22.31 23.12 -0.83
CA ASP A 357 -22.52 24.54 -0.54
C ASP A 357 -21.75 24.91 0.72
N THR A 358 -20.74 25.76 0.55
CA THR A 358 -19.86 26.20 1.64
C THR A 358 -20.50 27.24 2.55
N VAL A 359 -21.56 27.90 2.11
CA VAL A 359 -22.29 28.91 2.89
C VAL A 359 -23.35 28.22 3.74
N GLU A 360 -24.11 27.30 3.12
CA GLU A 360 -25.21 26.58 3.78
C GLU A 360 -24.73 25.32 4.55
N ASP A 361 -23.51 24.86 4.33
CA ASP A 361 -22.97 23.60 4.88
C ASP A 361 -23.80 22.37 4.45
N GLU A 362 -24.16 22.30 3.17
CA GLU A 362 -25.02 21.25 2.62
C GLU A 362 -24.41 20.57 1.40
N TRP A 363 -24.59 19.24 1.31
CA TRP A 363 -24.27 18.48 0.10
C TRP A 363 -25.52 18.19 -0.71
N THR A 364 -25.43 18.45 -2.01
CA THR A 364 -26.49 18.18 -2.99
C THR A 364 -25.94 17.35 -4.14
N PRO A 365 -26.55 16.19 -4.46
CA PRO A 365 -26.17 15.41 -5.63
C PRO A 365 -26.59 16.12 -6.92
N ILE A 366 -25.78 15.96 -7.97
CA ILE A 366 -26.06 16.48 -9.30
C ILE A 366 -26.25 15.30 -10.26
N ASN A 367 -27.24 15.41 -11.15
CA ASN A 367 -27.49 14.41 -12.20
C ASN A 367 -26.46 14.48 -13.34
N ALA A 368 -25.19 14.39 -12.99
CA ALA A 368 -24.04 14.48 -13.89
C ALA A 368 -23.12 13.28 -13.65
N ASP A 369 -23.71 12.10 -13.66
CA ASP A 369 -22.99 10.86 -13.38
C ASP A 369 -22.18 10.41 -14.59
N LEU A 370 -20.90 10.10 -14.38
CA LEU A 370 -20.00 9.66 -15.43
C LEU A 370 -19.75 8.16 -15.38
N ARG A 371 -19.99 7.46 -16.50
CA ARG A 371 -19.68 6.03 -16.65
C ARG A 371 -18.33 5.85 -17.32
N LEU A 372 -17.29 5.93 -16.50
CA LEU A 372 -15.90 5.81 -16.94
C LEU A 372 -15.37 4.42 -16.61
N GLN A 373 -15.58 3.46 -17.52
CA GLN A 373 -15.05 2.11 -17.38
C GLN A 373 -13.53 2.12 -17.50
N ASP A 374 -12.90 1.46 -16.55
CA ASP A 374 -11.46 1.29 -16.46
C ASP A 374 -10.61 2.54 -16.12
N TYR A 375 -11.25 3.63 -15.69
CA TYR A 375 -10.56 4.84 -15.22
C TYR A 375 -10.14 4.72 -13.76
N ARG A 376 -8.90 5.13 -13.45
CA ARG A 376 -8.25 4.95 -12.13
C ARG A 376 -7.96 6.24 -11.39
N TRP A 377 -7.86 7.36 -12.11
CA TRP A 377 -7.54 8.66 -11.53
C TRP A 377 -8.37 9.75 -12.21
N LEU A 378 -8.86 10.70 -11.41
CA LEU A 378 -9.57 11.89 -11.86
C LEU A 378 -8.91 13.11 -11.22
N THR A 379 -8.88 14.23 -11.91
CA THR A 379 -8.42 15.51 -11.36
C THR A 379 -9.20 16.66 -12.01
N ALA A 380 -9.53 17.70 -11.26
CA ALA A 380 -10.40 18.78 -11.74
C ALA A 380 -9.96 20.16 -11.29
N THR A 381 -10.28 21.20 -12.06
CA THR A 381 -10.03 22.60 -11.71
C THR A 381 -11.18 23.47 -12.17
N GLY A 382 -11.54 24.48 -11.39
CA GLY A 382 -12.55 25.47 -11.77
C GLY A 382 -11.94 26.55 -12.68
N SER A 383 -12.76 27.12 -13.55
CA SER A 383 -12.39 28.28 -14.38
C SER A 383 -13.44 29.37 -14.27
N GLN A 384 -13.07 30.48 -13.62
CA GLN A 384 -13.92 31.68 -13.58
C GLN A 384 -14.11 32.30 -14.96
N ARG A 385 -13.05 32.30 -15.78
CA ARG A 385 -13.05 32.86 -17.14
C ARG A 385 -14.05 32.16 -18.05
N HIS A 386 -14.09 30.83 -18.00
CA HIS A 386 -14.93 30.03 -18.90
C HIS A 386 -16.28 29.64 -18.28
N GLY A 387 -16.50 29.94 -17.00
CA GLY A 387 -17.75 29.57 -16.31
C GLY A 387 -17.96 28.06 -16.19
N VAL A 388 -16.88 27.27 -16.22
CA VAL A 388 -16.94 25.79 -16.13
C VAL A 388 -15.92 25.21 -15.16
N VAL A 389 -16.17 23.96 -14.74
CA VAL A 389 -15.17 23.07 -14.15
C VAL A 389 -14.59 22.19 -15.27
N PHE A 390 -13.26 22.11 -15.35
CA PHE A 390 -12.56 21.14 -16.20
C PHE A 390 -12.18 19.92 -15.39
N MET A 391 -12.31 18.74 -15.99
CA MET A 391 -11.85 17.48 -15.39
C MET A 391 -11.06 16.66 -16.41
N VAL A 392 -9.98 16.04 -15.96
CA VAL A 392 -9.24 15.04 -16.73
C VAL A 392 -9.39 13.69 -16.06
N ALA A 393 -9.79 12.70 -16.86
CA ALA A 393 -9.92 11.32 -16.46
C ALA A 393 -8.81 10.48 -17.11
N PHE A 394 -8.15 9.63 -16.32
CA PHE A 394 -7.09 8.73 -16.78
C PHE A 394 -7.53 7.26 -16.73
N GLY A 395 -7.62 6.63 -17.89
CA GLY A 395 -8.05 5.24 -18.07
C GLY A 395 -7.47 4.64 -19.36
N PRO A 396 -8.24 3.82 -20.11
CA PRO A 396 -7.84 3.35 -21.43
C PRO A 396 -7.62 4.49 -22.43
N GLU A 397 -8.25 5.63 -22.25
CA GLU A 397 -7.93 6.88 -22.95
C GLU A 397 -7.72 7.97 -21.90
N ARG A 398 -7.08 9.06 -22.29
CA ARG A 398 -7.13 10.29 -21.49
C ARG A 398 -8.26 11.15 -22.03
N GLN A 399 -9.28 11.36 -21.20
CA GLN A 399 -10.46 12.14 -21.55
C GLN A 399 -10.50 13.44 -20.76
N THR A 400 -10.82 14.53 -21.43
CA THR A 400 -10.98 15.86 -20.84
C THR A 400 -12.42 16.31 -21.00
N TYR A 401 -13.03 16.67 -19.87
CA TYR A 401 -14.41 17.08 -19.76
C TYR A 401 -14.53 18.53 -19.29
N ALA A 402 -15.62 19.19 -19.68
CA ALA A 402 -16.05 20.46 -19.14
C ALA A 402 -17.46 20.32 -18.53
N PHE A 403 -17.74 21.04 -17.45
CA PHE A 403 -19.01 21.04 -16.75
C PHE A 403 -19.44 22.46 -16.42
N ARG A 404 -20.62 22.87 -16.87
CA ARG A 404 -21.25 24.14 -16.50
C ARG A 404 -22.27 23.90 -15.40
N TYR A 405 -22.10 24.55 -14.26
CA TYR A 405 -23.11 24.52 -13.21
C TYR A 405 -24.32 25.38 -13.58
N ASP A 406 -25.52 24.85 -13.33
CA ASP A 406 -26.79 25.55 -13.51
C ASP A 406 -27.64 25.38 -12.25
N ALA A 407 -27.81 26.47 -11.52
CA ALA A 407 -28.58 26.47 -10.27
C ALA A 407 -30.10 26.36 -10.50
N SER A 408 -30.58 26.61 -11.72
CA SER A 408 -32.01 26.52 -12.06
C SER A 408 -32.47 25.09 -12.39
N ALA A 409 -31.52 24.18 -12.64
CA ALA A 409 -31.83 22.81 -12.98
C ALA A 409 -32.37 22.04 -11.76
N GLN A 410 -33.26 21.09 -12.02
CA GLN A 410 -33.91 20.30 -10.98
C GLN A 410 -32.88 19.49 -10.18
N THR A 411 -32.93 19.61 -8.85
CA THR A 411 -32.17 18.77 -7.93
C THR A 411 -32.66 17.33 -8.02
N ILE A 412 -31.74 16.37 -7.92
CA ILE A 412 -32.10 14.96 -7.79
C ILE A 412 -32.06 14.53 -6.33
N GLU A 413 -32.85 13.52 -5.98
CA GLU A 413 -32.70 12.82 -4.72
C GLU A 413 -31.80 11.60 -4.92
N LEU A 414 -30.61 11.65 -4.33
CA LEU A 414 -29.84 10.46 -4.03
C LEU A 414 -29.77 10.32 -2.50
N PRO A 415 -29.90 9.11 -1.95
CA PRO A 415 -29.92 8.91 -0.50
C PRO A 415 -28.61 9.33 0.19
N GLY A 416 -27.52 9.50 -0.58
CA GLY A 416 -26.19 9.82 -0.07
C GLY A 416 -25.71 8.79 0.95
N ALA A 417 -24.93 9.25 1.91
CA ALA A 417 -24.51 8.49 3.08
C ALA A 417 -24.55 9.39 4.33
N LYS A 418 -24.64 8.76 5.51
CA LYS A 418 -24.47 9.48 6.78
C LYS A 418 -23.03 10.03 6.86
N PRO A 419 -22.82 11.24 7.38
CA PRO A 419 -21.46 11.73 7.65
C PRO A 419 -20.69 10.77 8.55
N GLY A 420 -19.42 10.50 8.22
CA GLY A 420 -18.58 9.54 8.94
C GLY A 420 -18.72 8.09 8.47
N THR A 421 -19.51 7.82 7.43
CA THR A 421 -19.52 6.51 6.77
C THR A 421 -18.15 6.23 6.15
N VAL A 422 -17.71 4.97 6.21
CA VAL A 422 -16.45 4.52 5.60
C VAL A 422 -16.67 3.31 4.71
N ALA A 423 -15.80 3.10 3.74
CA ALA A 423 -15.77 1.89 2.90
C ALA A 423 -14.50 1.10 3.17
N TRP A 424 -14.63 -0.02 3.87
CA TRP A 424 -13.52 -0.93 4.17
C TRP A 424 -13.08 -1.68 2.93
N LYS A 425 -11.79 -1.99 2.83
CA LYS A 425 -11.24 -2.77 1.71
C LYS A 425 -11.71 -4.23 1.69
N TYR A 426 -11.79 -4.85 2.86
CA TYR A 426 -12.29 -6.21 3.05
C TYR A 426 -13.54 -6.18 3.93
N PRO A 427 -14.66 -5.63 3.44
CA PRO A 427 -15.86 -5.43 4.24
C PRO A 427 -16.46 -6.78 4.67
N GLU A 428 -16.36 -7.82 3.84
CA GLU A 428 -16.91 -9.14 4.19
C GLU A 428 -16.12 -9.80 5.33
N GLN A 429 -14.78 -9.68 5.34
CA GLN A 429 -13.97 -10.16 6.46
C GLN A 429 -14.31 -9.39 7.74
N LYS A 430 -14.36 -8.06 7.66
CA LYS A 430 -14.67 -7.22 8.82
C LYS A 430 -16.03 -7.60 9.42
N GLN A 431 -17.06 -7.62 8.60
CA GLN A 431 -18.41 -8.00 8.99
C GLN A 431 -18.44 -9.41 9.58
N SER A 432 -17.82 -10.38 8.91
CA SER A 432 -17.78 -11.78 9.35
C SER A 432 -17.10 -11.97 10.72
N LEU A 433 -16.06 -11.17 11.02
CA LEU A 433 -15.40 -11.22 12.33
C LEU A 433 -16.23 -10.55 13.43
N GLU A 434 -16.93 -9.45 13.12
CA GLU A 434 -17.79 -8.68 14.04
C GLU A 434 -19.11 -9.38 14.38
N GLU A 435 -19.73 -10.04 13.40
CA GLU A 435 -21.01 -10.75 13.56
C GLU A 435 -20.86 -12.14 14.17
N ALA A 436 -19.64 -12.64 14.26
CA ALA A 436 -19.40 -13.96 14.80
C ALA A 436 -19.77 -14.03 16.30
N PRO A 437 -20.35 -15.17 16.73
CA PRO A 437 -20.90 -15.32 18.06
C PRO A 437 -19.84 -15.11 19.15
N THR A 438 -20.29 -14.65 20.31
CA THR A 438 -19.45 -14.54 21.51
C THR A 438 -18.77 -15.89 21.79
N PRO A 439 -17.43 -15.91 21.98
CA PRO A 439 -16.73 -17.16 22.27
C PRO A 439 -17.21 -17.77 23.58
N ASN A 440 -17.21 -19.11 23.65
CA ASN A 440 -17.46 -19.85 24.88
C ASN A 440 -16.24 -20.73 25.17
N PRO A 441 -15.23 -20.18 25.88
CA PRO A 441 -13.97 -20.87 26.12
C PRO A 441 -14.15 -22.17 26.92
N ASP A 442 -15.06 -22.18 27.88
CA ASP A 442 -15.29 -23.35 28.77
C ASP A 442 -15.85 -24.54 28.00
N LYS A 443 -16.63 -24.30 26.94
CA LYS A 443 -17.12 -25.36 26.06
C LYS A 443 -16.09 -25.87 25.06
N HIS A 444 -15.11 -25.04 24.69
CA HIS A 444 -14.16 -25.38 23.63
C HIS A 444 -12.81 -25.87 24.17
N VAL A 445 -12.46 -25.61 25.43
CA VAL A 445 -11.17 -25.98 26.03
C VAL A 445 -10.84 -27.48 25.93
N ASP A 446 -11.86 -28.35 25.96
CA ASP A 446 -11.69 -29.80 25.87
C ASP A 446 -11.58 -30.30 24.42
N PHE A 447 -12.06 -29.51 23.45
CA PHE A 447 -12.08 -29.93 22.04
C PHE A 447 -10.67 -30.24 21.51
N PRO A 448 -9.64 -29.38 21.67
CA PRO A 448 -8.29 -29.70 21.23
C PRO A 448 -7.70 -30.97 21.86
N ARG A 449 -8.05 -31.25 23.12
CA ARG A 449 -7.58 -32.44 23.85
C ARG A 449 -8.27 -33.72 23.38
N SER A 450 -9.50 -33.61 22.89
CA SER A 450 -10.32 -34.73 22.41
C SER A 450 -10.02 -35.17 20.98
N LEU A 451 -9.16 -34.44 20.26
CA LEU A 451 -8.89 -34.68 18.83
C LEU A 451 -8.36 -36.10 18.57
N PRO A 452 -8.78 -36.79 17.49
CA PRO A 452 -8.13 -38.03 17.07
C PRO A 452 -6.64 -37.79 16.80
N VAL A 453 -5.79 -38.75 17.19
CA VAL A 453 -4.37 -38.73 16.80
C VAL A 453 -4.23 -38.98 15.31
N ASN A 454 -3.20 -38.41 14.70
CA ASN A 454 -2.82 -38.62 13.30
C ASN A 454 -3.96 -38.37 12.30
N LYS A 455 -4.83 -37.40 12.60
CA LYS A 455 -5.89 -36.93 11.69
C LYS A 455 -6.08 -35.42 11.80
N PHE A 456 -6.14 -34.74 10.67
CA PHE A 456 -6.49 -33.31 10.64
C PHE A 456 -7.98 -33.13 10.93
N VAL A 457 -8.30 -32.15 11.78
CA VAL A 457 -9.68 -31.76 12.10
C VAL A 457 -9.84 -30.28 11.81
N ASP A 458 -10.83 -29.94 10.99
CA ASP A 458 -11.20 -28.56 10.73
C ASP A 458 -11.79 -27.92 12.01
N ALA A 459 -11.14 -26.90 12.53
CA ALA A 459 -11.59 -26.19 13.71
C ALA A 459 -12.86 -25.37 13.43
N LYS A 460 -13.12 -25.00 12.17
CA LYS A 460 -14.26 -24.19 11.74
C LYS A 460 -14.47 -22.95 12.62
N PRO A 461 -13.45 -22.09 12.79
CA PRO A 461 -13.61 -20.89 13.58
C PRO A 461 -14.77 -20.05 13.03
N PRO A 462 -15.67 -19.52 13.89
CA PRO A 462 -16.64 -18.55 13.45
C PRO A 462 -15.91 -17.31 12.92
N GLY A 463 -16.44 -16.73 11.85
CA GLY A 463 -15.81 -15.61 11.15
C GLY A 463 -14.67 -16.04 10.23
N MET A 464 -14.53 -15.34 9.11
CA MET A 464 -13.52 -15.63 8.10
C MET A 464 -12.29 -14.73 8.25
N LEU A 465 -11.10 -15.29 8.04
CA LEU A 465 -9.88 -14.54 7.78
C LEU A 465 -9.42 -14.78 6.34
N ILE A 466 -8.98 -13.74 5.64
CA ILE A 466 -8.35 -13.85 4.32
C ILE A 466 -6.89 -14.27 4.50
N SER A 467 -6.43 -15.18 3.64
CA SER A 467 -5.05 -15.66 3.66
C SER A 467 -4.05 -14.56 3.35
N LYS A 468 -2.86 -14.69 3.96
CA LYS A 468 -1.75 -13.76 3.79
C LYS A 468 -0.70 -14.42 2.93
N THR A 469 -0.82 -14.25 1.61
CA THR A 469 0.11 -14.83 0.64
C THR A 469 1.55 -14.50 0.99
N TRP A 470 2.47 -15.44 0.97
CA TRP A 470 3.88 -15.27 1.35
C TRP A 470 4.12 -14.83 2.80
N SER A 471 3.26 -15.25 3.73
CA SER A 471 3.47 -15.17 5.18
C SER A 471 3.70 -16.55 5.81
N THR A 472 4.46 -16.62 6.89
CA THR A 472 4.46 -17.75 7.85
C THR A 472 3.38 -17.51 8.92
N ALA A 473 3.30 -18.31 9.97
CA ALA A 473 2.60 -18.01 11.22
C ALA A 473 3.51 -18.34 12.40
N VAL A 474 3.27 -17.73 13.55
CA VAL A 474 4.00 -18.01 14.80
C VAL A 474 3.00 -18.29 15.91
N ILE A 475 3.45 -18.88 17.01
CA ILE A 475 2.59 -19.21 18.14
C ILE A 475 3.06 -18.47 19.38
N ASP A 476 2.14 -17.74 19.99
CA ASP A 476 2.26 -17.23 21.34
C ASP A 476 2.04 -18.38 22.32
N THR A 477 3.14 -19.02 22.72
CA THR A 477 3.10 -20.21 23.58
C THR A 477 2.64 -19.92 25.01
N ASP A 478 2.55 -18.66 25.44
CA ASP A 478 2.04 -18.30 26.77
C ASP A 478 0.50 -18.22 26.79
N ARG A 479 -0.12 -17.94 25.64
CA ARG A 479 -1.58 -17.72 25.52
C ARG A 479 -2.29 -18.70 24.59
N SER A 480 -1.54 -19.60 23.94
CA SER A 480 -2.05 -20.53 22.92
C SER A 480 -2.78 -19.81 21.78
N GLU A 481 -2.14 -18.76 21.27
CA GLU A 481 -2.66 -17.95 20.17
C GLU A 481 -1.72 -17.99 18.96
N VAL A 482 -2.26 -18.36 17.80
CA VAL A 482 -1.52 -18.27 16.54
C VAL A 482 -1.53 -16.83 16.08
N ILE A 483 -0.36 -16.27 15.79
CA ILE A 483 -0.18 -14.93 15.25
C ILE A 483 0.19 -15.04 13.77
N TYR A 484 -0.59 -14.40 12.92
CA TYR A 484 -0.48 -14.44 11.47
C TYR A 484 -0.52 -13.03 10.89
N THR A 485 0.63 -12.54 10.41
CA THR A 485 0.79 -11.13 9.98
C THR A 485 1.46 -10.98 8.62
N GLY A 486 1.08 -9.92 7.91
CA GLY A 486 1.72 -9.49 6.68
C GLY A 486 1.26 -10.23 5.43
N GLY A 487 2.20 -10.61 4.56
CA GLY A 487 1.99 -11.10 3.21
C GLY A 487 2.91 -10.43 2.16
N GLY A 488 2.90 -10.93 0.92
CA GLY A 488 3.82 -10.57 -0.16
C GLY A 488 3.45 -11.15 -1.52
N HIS A 489 4.34 -10.95 -2.52
CA HIS A 489 4.08 -11.20 -3.95
C HIS A 489 2.67 -10.83 -4.37
N SER A 490 2.32 -9.63 -3.92
CA SER A 490 1.13 -8.93 -4.31
C SER A 490 -0.22 -9.53 -3.88
N GLY A 491 -0.25 -10.62 -3.10
CA GLY A 491 -1.48 -11.32 -2.71
C GLY A 491 -2.19 -10.68 -1.52
N TYR A 492 -1.45 -10.36 -0.46
CA TYR A 492 -1.93 -9.54 0.67
C TYR A 492 -0.82 -8.57 1.11
N SER A 493 -1.17 -7.30 1.31
CA SER A 493 -0.20 -6.22 1.63
C SER A 493 -0.55 -5.45 2.91
N GLY A 494 -1.55 -5.94 3.67
CA GLY A 494 -1.92 -5.37 4.96
C GLY A 494 -0.87 -5.70 6.01
N ASN A 495 -0.80 -4.87 7.05
CA ASN A 495 0.15 -4.99 8.16
C ASN A 495 -0.52 -5.28 9.50
N ASP A 496 -1.70 -5.89 9.48
CA ASP A 496 -2.41 -6.39 10.65
C ASP A 496 -1.70 -7.58 11.31
N PHE A 497 -1.88 -7.72 12.62
CA PHE A 497 -1.64 -8.98 13.33
C PHE A 497 -2.99 -9.67 13.53
N ALA A 498 -3.22 -10.75 12.78
CA ALA A 498 -4.36 -11.62 13.02
C ALA A 498 -4.00 -12.64 14.09
N ARG A 499 -4.89 -12.82 15.08
CA ARG A 499 -4.71 -13.79 16.17
C ARG A 499 -5.81 -14.84 16.14
N TYR A 500 -5.43 -16.11 16.16
CA TYR A 500 -6.34 -17.22 16.38
C TYR A 500 -6.13 -17.79 17.77
N SER A 501 -7.13 -17.64 18.63
CA SER A 501 -7.14 -18.29 19.94
C SER A 501 -7.62 -19.72 19.80
N ILE A 502 -6.78 -20.69 20.17
CA ILE A 502 -7.13 -22.12 20.17
C ILE A 502 -8.24 -22.37 21.20
N LYS A 503 -8.15 -21.76 22.38
CA LYS A 503 -9.14 -21.92 23.46
C LYS A 503 -10.52 -21.42 23.04
N GLU A 504 -10.58 -20.33 22.29
CA GLU A 504 -11.84 -19.68 21.91
C GLU A 504 -12.34 -20.06 20.51
N ASN A 505 -11.52 -20.78 19.74
CA ASN A 505 -11.73 -21.04 18.32
C ASN A 505 -12.05 -19.76 17.52
N ARG A 506 -11.29 -18.69 17.76
CA ARG A 506 -11.67 -17.33 17.36
C ARG A 506 -10.53 -16.63 16.65
N TRP A 507 -10.78 -16.16 15.42
CA TRP A 507 -9.93 -15.16 14.78
C TRP A 507 -10.28 -13.75 15.27
N SER A 508 -9.27 -12.93 15.50
CA SER A 508 -9.41 -11.51 15.82
C SER A 508 -8.33 -10.68 15.14
N LEU A 509 -8.63 -9.39 14.93
CA LEU A 509 -7.67 -8.39 14.45
C LEU A 509 -7.57 -7.31 15.51
N ASP A 510 -6.39 -7.07 16.05
CA ASP A 510 -6.20 -6.08 17.11
C ASP A 510 -6.33 -4.65 16.59
N PHE A 511 -6.07 -4.45 15.30
CA PHE A 511 -6.28 -3.18 14.61
C PHE A 511 -6.62 -3.41 13.14
N PRO A 512 -7.30 -2.45 12.49
CA PRO A 512 -7.59 -2.56 11.06
C PRO A 512 -6.31 -2.63 10.22
N PRO A 513 -6.24 -3.51 9.22
CA PRO A 513 -5.08 -3.60 8.33
C PRO A 513 -4.89 -2.30 7.56
N ARG A 514 -3.64 -1.85 7.44
CA ARG A 514 -3.27 -0.67 6.67
C ARG A 514 -2.61 -1.07 5.36
N PHE A 515 -3.02 -0.42 4.27
CA PHE A 515 -2.55 -0.67 2.92
C PHE A 515 -2.00 0.62 2.30
N PRO A 516 -0.91 0.51 1.53
CA PRO A 516 -0.36 1.64 0.78
C PRO A 516 -1.25 1.94 -0.44
N PRO A 517 -1.75 3.17 -0.63
CA PRO A 517 -2.55 3.53 -1.80
C PRO A 517 -1.86 3.18 -3.13
N PHE A 518 -2.58 2.55 -4.07
CA PHE A 518 -2.10 2.22 -5.42
C PHE A 518 -0.85 1.34 -5.54
N LEU A 519 -0.22 0.95 -4.42
CA LEU A 519 0.93 0.04 -4.36
C LEU A 519 0.56 -1.35 -3.88
N GLU A 520 -0.70 -1.52 -3.55
CA GLU A 520 -1.31 -2.80 -3.29
C GLU A 520 -1.06 -3.70 -4.50
N SER A 521 -0.65 -4.93 -4.23
CA SER A 521 -0.29 -5.85 -5.30
C SER A 521 1.02 -5.53 -6.05
N THR A 522 1.97 -4.88 -5.38
CA THR A 522 3.40 -4.94 -5.74
C THR A 522 4.13 -6.06 -5.01
N ASN A 523 5.22 -6.58 -5.60
CA ASN A 523 6.19 -7.46 -4.93
C ASN A 523 7.38 -6.67 -4.35
N ALA A 524 7.33 -5.34 -4.44
CA ALA A 524 8.46 -4.48 -4.13
C ALA A 524 8.52 -4.05 -2.67
N GLY A 525 9.73 -3.65 -2.24
CA GLY A 525 9.94 -2.96 -0.98
C GLY A 525 9.24 -1.59 -0.97
N ILE A 526 8.23 -1.44 -0.11
CA ILE A 526 7.53 -0.18 0.12
C ILE A 526 8.34 0.64 1.11
N PHE A 527 8.63 1.87 0.72
CA PHE A 527 9.40 2.83 1.50
C PHE A 527 8.72 3.17 2.84
N GLY A 528 9.51 3.37 3.90
CA GLY A 528 9.04 3.86 5.19
C GLY A 528 8.05 2.93 5.89
N TRP A 529 7.04 3.53 6.51
CA TRP A 529 6.00 2.85 7.30
C TRP A 529 4.63 3.48 7.07
N SER A 530 3.60 2.73 7.43
CA SER A 530 2.22 3.21 7.45
C SER A 530 1.99 4.17 8.61
N TYR A 531 0.75 4.68 8.75
CA TYR A 531 0.40 5.45 9.94
C TYR A 531 0.76 4.70 11.22
N GLY A 532 1.05 5.42 12.31
CA GLY A 532 1.44 4.81 13.58
C GLY A 532 2.72 3.96 13.54
N MET A 533 3.59 4.18 12.55
CA MET A 533 4.89 3.51 12.38
C MET A 533 4.84 1.98 12.22
N LEU A 534 3.69 1.44 11.77
CA LEU A 534 3.62 0.02 11.42
C LEU A 534 4.30 -0.23 10.07
N PRO A 535 5.17 -1.23 9.95
CA PRO A 535 5.86 -1.54 8.70
C PRO A 535 4.85 -1.96 7.64
N PHE A 536 5.05 -1.55 6.39
CA PHE A 536 4.25 -2.09 5.29
C PHE A 536 4.64 -3.55 5.01
N SER A 537 3.66 -4.37 4.65
CA SER A 537 3.92 -5.77 4.31
C SER A 537 4.38 -5.95 2.86
N GLN A 538 5.36 -6.82 2.64
CA GLN A 538 6.05 -6.98 1.35
C GLN A 538 6.36 -8.45 1.02
N HIS A 539 6.80 -9.21 2.03
CA HIS A 539 7.08 -10.65 2.01
C HIS A 539 7.43 -11.11 3.44
N THR A 540 6.51 -11.68 4.22
CA THR A 540 6.75 -11.88 5.68
C THR A 540 7.13 -13.30 6.07
N TYR A 541 7.27 -14.20 5.10
CA TYR A 541 7.63 -15.59 5.34
C TYR A 541 8.98 -15.74 6.10
N LEU A 542 8.93 -16.34 7.28
CA LEU A 542 10.02 -16.55 8.25
C LEU A 542 10.69 -15.27 8.81
N TRP A 543 10.07 -14.10 8.63
CA TRP A 543 10.68 -12.82 9.03
C TRP A 543 10.26 -12.34 10.43
N TYR A 544 9.45 -13.14 11.11
CA TYR A 544 9.02 -12.88 12.46
C TYR A 544 8.95 -14.17 13.27
N CYS A 545 9.13 -14.05 14.58
CA CYS A 545 9.00 -15.14 15.54
C CYS A 545 8.44 -14.61 16.86
N TYR A 546 7.77 -15.49 17.62
CA TYR A 546 7.49 -15.23 19.03
C TYR A 546 8.77 -15.47 19.85
N ASP A 547 9.16 -14.49 20.66
CA ASP A 547 10.22 -14.63 21.66
C ASP A 547 9.60 -15.01 23.02
N PRO A 548 9.78 -16.25 23.50
CA PRO A 548 9.24 -16.67 24.78
C PRO A 548 9.94 -16.00 25.98
N SER A 549 11.12 -15.40 25.79
CA SER A 549 11.83 -14.69 26.86
C SER A 549 11.18 -13.34 27.17
N SER A 550 10.94 -12.53 26.12
CA SER A 550 10.29 -11.22 26.27
C SER A 550 8.76 -11.27 26.17
N LYS A 551 8.19 -12.40 25.74
CA LYS A 551 6.76 -12.61 25.48
C LYS A 551 6.20 -11.69 24.40
N THR A 552 6.98 -11.46 23.34
CA THR A 552 6.62 -10.57 22.24
C THR A 552 6.96 -11.18 20.90
N VAL A 553 6.33 -10.72 19.82
CA VAL A 553 6.72 -11.06 18.45
C VAL A 553 7.74 -10.07 17.93
N VAL A 554 8.91 -10.55 17.50
CA VAL A 554 9.91 -9.75 16.78
C VAL A 554 9.64 -9.87 15.29
N TYR A 555 9.57 -8.74 14.58
CA TYR A 555 9.39 -8.68 13.13
C TYR A 555 10.49 -7.84 12.47
N LEU A 556 11.15 -8.43 11.46
CA LEU A 556 12.21 -7.79 10.69
C LEU A 556 11.77 -7.53 9.23
N ALA A 557 11.11 -6.40 9.01
CA ALA A 557 10.77 -5.94 7.66
C ALA A 557 12.03 -5.72 6.79
N ARG A 558 11.89 -5.78 5.45
CA ARG A 558 13.00 -5.45 4.54
C ARG A 558 13.50 -4.03 4.82
N PRO A 559 14.80 -3.77 4.58
CA PRO A 559 15.30 -2.41 4.53
C PRO A 559 14.51 -1.56 3.54
N SER A 560 13.93 -0.46 4.03
CA SER A 560 13.10 0.46 3.25
C SER A 560 13.58 1.91 3.31
N LEU A 561 14.56 2.24 4.15
CA LEU A 561 15.16 3.57 4.29
C LEU A 561 16.51 3.64 3.56
N PHE A 562 16.91 4.85 3.13
CA PHE A 562 18.18 5.13 2.48
C PHE A 562 18.92 6.27 3.19
N ASP A 563 20.24 6.33 3.00
CA ASP A 563 21.10 7.31 3.66
C ASP A 563 20.76 8.77 3.28
N GLY A 564 20.83 9.67 4.26
CA GLY A 564 20.54 11.10 4.09
C GLY A 564 19.07 11.49 4.28
N LEU A 565 18.26 10.61 4.86
CA LEU A 565 16.87 10.90 5.22
C LEU A 565 16.78 11.47 6.63
N ASP A 566 15.99 12.52 6.80
CA ASP A 566 15.61 12.98 8.13
C ASP A 566 14.51 12.08 8.70
N VAL A 567 14.79 11.48 9.84
CA VAL A 567 13.92 10.51 10.51
C VAL A 567 13.57 11.03 11.89
N ARG A 568 12.31 10.82 12.28
CA ARG A 568 11.82 11.07 13.63
C ARG A 568 11.01 9.88 14.12
N ILE A 569 11.42 9.32 15.25
CA ILE A 569 10.71 8.23 15.93
C ILE A 569 9.92 8.74 17.15
N GLU A 570 10.44 9.75 17.82
CA GLU A 570 9.78 10.35 18.99
C GLU A 570 8.79 11.44 18.63
N ASP A 571 7.86 11.73 19.54
CA ASP A 571 6.85 12.76 19.33
C ASP A 571 7.42 14.18 19.44
N ASP A 572 8.55 14.29 20.17
CA ASP A 572 9.35 15.51 20.28
C ASP A 572 9.84 15.97 18.88
N PRO A 573 9.41 17.15 18.39
CA PRO A 573 9.79 17.65 17.08
C PRO A 573 11.27 17.95 16.92
N ASP A 574 12.02 18.10 18.02
CA ASP A 574 13.46 18.40 17.97
C ASP A 574 14.31 17.12 17.92
N ARG A 575 13.70 15.93 18.08
CA ARG A 575 14.35 14.61 18.01
C ARG A 575 14.38 14.07 16.58
N VAL A 576 14.90 14.87 15.66
CA VAL A 576 15.14 14.47 14.26
C VAL A 576 16.62 14.10 14.10
N PHE A 577 16.90 13.05 13.35
CA PHE A 577 18.27 12.69 12.98
C PHE A 577 18.34 12.33 11.49
N THR A 578 19.51 12.57 10.88
CA THR A 578 19.77 12.14 9.51
C THR A 578 20.21 10.67 9.53
N TYR A 579 19.38 9.80 8.99
CA TYR A 579 19.62 8.37 8.94
C TYR A 579 20.75 8.02 7.97
N THR A 580 21.65 7.17 8.46
CA THR A 580 22.57 6.38 7.64
C THR A 580 22.57 4.94 8.15
N VAL A 581 22.62 3.97 7.23
CA VAL A 581 22.72 2.54 7.61
C VAL A 581 23.97 2.29 8.45
N LYS A 582 25.07 3.00 8.17
CA LYS A 582 26.34 2.84 8.88
C LYS A 582 26.24 3.22 10.36
N GLU A 583 25.60 4.35 10.67
CA GLU A 583 25.53 4.86 12.05
C GLU A 583 24.36 4.26 12.82
N HIS A 584 23.24 3.99 12.14
CA HIS A 584 21.98 3.63 12.80
C HIS A 584 21.63 2.15 12.60
N GLY A 585 22.18 1.46 11.59
CA GLY A 585 21.74 0.12 11.23
C GLY A 585 20.28 0.08 10.73
N TYR A 586 19.77 -1.12 10.50
CA TYR A 586 18.40 -1.35 10.04
C TYR A 586 17.40 -1.36 11.21
N ALA A 587 16.14 -1.09 10.92
CA ALA A 587 15.06 -1.11 11.91
C ALA A 587 14.57 -2.54 12.22
N SER A 588 14.10 -2.73 13.46
CA SER A 588 13.38 -3.92 13.96
C SER A 588 12.05 -3.48 14.60
N TRP A 589 11.04 -4.33 14.54
CA TRP A 589 9.72 -4.09 15.15
C TRP A 589 9.41 -5.15 16.18
N VAL A 590 8.68 -4.75 17.22
CA VAL A 590 8.22 -5.64 18.29
C VAL A 590 6.74 -5.45 18.51
N TYR A 591 5.99 -6.55 18.46
CA TYR A 591 4.57 -6.60 18.77
C TYR A 591 4.34 -7.31 20.10
N ASP A 592 3.71 -6.62 21.05
CA ASP A 592 3.29 -7.16 22.34
C ASP A 592 1.87 -7.71 22.19
N SER A 593 1.75 -9.04 22.08
CA SER A 593 0.47 -9.71 21.84
C SER A 593 -0.46 -9.69 23.06
N GLU A 594 0.08 -9.58 24.27
CA GLU A 594 -0.72 -9.44 25.49
C GLU A 594 -1.31 -8.03 25.59
N GLN A 595 -0.51 -6.99 25.34
CA GLN A 595 -0.97 -5.60 25.36
C GLN A 595 -1.65 -5.16 24.07
N LYS A 596 -1.56 -5.97 23.00
CA LYS A 596 -2.11 -5.70 21.66
C LYS A 596 -1.57 -4.40 21.06
N VAL A 597 -0.29 -4.13 21.28
CA VAL A 597 0.40 -2.90 20.85
C VAL A 597 1.68 -3.24 20.11
N THR A 598 1.88 -2.58 18.96
CA THR A 598 3.19 -2.58 18.29
C THR A 598 4.02 -1.43 18.83
N ARG A 599 5.26 -1.71 19.25
CA ARG A 599 6.21 -0.70 19.71
C ARG A 599 6.76 0.11 18.53
N LYS A 600 7.31 1.30 18.82
CA LYS A 600 8.02 2.12 17.84
C LYS A 600 9.22 1.32 17.26
N PRO A 601 9.61 1.53 15.99
CA PRO A 601 10.76 0.83 15.43
C PRO A 601 12.05 1.14 16.21
N SER A 602 12.86 0.12 16.44
CA SER A 602 14.20 0.26 17.03
C SER A 602 15.29 0.07 15.97
N PHE A 603 16.26 0.97 15.95
CA PHE A 603 17.44 0.91 15.09
C PHE A 603 18.58 0.13 15.78
N GLY A 604 19.63 -0.23 15.03
CA GLY A 604 20.79 -0.96 15.54
C GLY A 604 20.96 -2.37 14.97
N ARG A 605 20.04 -2.84 14.12
CA ARG A 605 20.21 -4.13 13.44
C ARG A 605 21.31 -4.02 12.39
N GLN A 606 22.42 -4.73 12.58
CA GLN A 606 23.61 -4.64 11.71
C GLN A 606 23.50 -5.36 10.34
N PHE A 607 22.38 -6.01 10.04
CA PHE A 607 22.22 -6.84 8.84
C PHE A 607 20.91 -6.53 8.09
N ALA A 608 21.02 -6.48 6.77
CA ALA A 608 19.87 -6.41 5.87
C ALA A 608 19.27 -7.80 5.65
N ASN A 609 17.97 -7.86 5.35
CA ASN A 609 17.30 -9.05 4.82
C ASN A 609 16.75 -8.78 3.41
N PRO A 610 17.58 -8.87 2.35
CA PRO A 610 17.11 -8.61 0.99
C PRO A 610 16.18 -9.73 0.49
N TRP A 611 16.49 -11.00 0.78
CA TRP A 611 15.76 -12.16 0.25
C TRP A 611 15.59 -13.31 1.26
N HIS A 612 16.66 -13.72 1.94
CA HIS A 612 16.65 -14.87 2.87
C HIS A 612 16.72 -14.40 4.32
N LEU A 613 15.74 -14.81 5.11
CA LEU A 613 15.72 -14.58 6.56
C LEU A 613 14.89 -15.69 7.21
N SER A 614 15.37 -16.19 8.35
CA SER A 614 14.66 -17.20 9.15
C SER A 614 14.84 -16.89 10.63
N LEU A 615 13.74 -16.69 11.35
CA LEU A 615 13.75 -16.36 12.78
C LEU A 615 13.21 -17.51 13.63
N VAL A 616 13.77 -17.65 14.83
CA VAL A 616 13.21 -18.51 15.88
C VAL A 616 13.46 -17.90 17.25
N GLY A 617 12.44 -17.93 18.11
CA GLY A 617 12.57 -17.57 19.51
C GLY A 617 13.00 -18.75 20.36
N THR A 618 13.81 -18.47 21.38
CA THR A 618 14.29 -19.45 22.36
C THR A 618 14.22 -18.84 23.76
N PRO A 619 14.31 -19.64 24.84
CA PRO A 619 14.47 -19.09 26.19
C PRO A 619 15.71 -18.21 26.37
N LYS A 620 16.70 -18.30 25.46
CA LYS A 620 17.89 -17.42 25.46
C LYS A 620 17.70 -16.17 24.59
N GLY A 621 16.52 -15.91 24.03
CA GLY A 621 16.22 -14.80 23.11
C GLY A 621 16.02 -15.27 21.66
N VAL A 622 16.09 -14.33 20.72
CA VAL A 622 15.78 -14.57 19.30
C VAL A 622 17.04 -14.91 18.51
N TYR A 623 16.94 -15.85 17.58
CA TYR A 623 17.98 -16.12 16.60
C TYR A 623 17.48 -15.81 15.20
N ALA A 624 18.33 -15.17 14.39
CA ALA A 624 18.04 -14.83 13.00
C ALA A 624 19.15 -15.35 12.10
N MET A 625 18.78 -16.21 11.14
CA MET A 625 19.67 -16.67 10.08
C MET A 625 19.45 -15.80 8.84
N CYS A 626 20.51 -15.14 8.37
CA CYS A 626 20.46 -14.30 7.18
C CYS A 626 21.81 -14.31 6.46
N ASN A 627 21.81 -14.53 5.13
CA ASN A 627 23.02 -14.57 4.31
C ASN A 627 24.13 -15.48 4.88
N ASN A 628 23.76 -16.70 5.30
CA ASN A 628 24.66 -17.68 5.93
C ASN A 628 25.33 -17.19 7.24
N LYS A 629 24.75 -16.20 7.91
CA LYS A 629 25.20 -15.69 9.20
C LYS A 629 24.11 -15.88 10.24
N LEU A 630 24.52 -16.31 11.43
CA LEU A 630 23.64 -16.41 12.59
C LEU A 630 23.79 -15.17 13.47
N TYR A 631 22.68 -14.52 13.77
CA TYR A 631 22.61 -13.42 14.73
C TYR A 631 21.76 -13.82 15.92
N HIS A 632 22.08 -13.28 17.08
CA HIS A 632 21.31 -13.41 18.31
C HIS A 632 20.77 -12.04 18.72
N GLY A 633 19.50 -12.00 19.08
CA GLY A 633 18.72 -10.81 19.42
C GLY A 633 18.21 -10.88 20.86
N SER A 634 18.36 -9.79 21.59
CA SER A 634 17.76 -9.60 22.92
C SER A 634 16.73 -8.47 22.87
N VAL A 635 15.52 -8.73 23.38
CA VAL A 635 14.38 -7.83 23.29
C VAL A 635 14.07 -7.19 24.64
N THR A 636 13.94 -5.86 24.67
CA THR A 636 13.37 -5.13 25.81
C THR A 636 11.89 -4.90 25.54
N ARG A 637 11.01 -5.62 26.24
CA ARG A 637 9.56 -5.65 25.99
C ARG A 637 8.91 -4.26 26.04
N GLU A 638 9.30 -3.47 27.03
CA GLU A 638 8.69 -2.18 27.36
C GLU A 638 8.91 -1.15 26.26
N THR A 639 10.12 -1.13 25.69
CA THR A 639 10.53 -0.17 24.66
C THR A 639 10.41 -0.73 23.25
N GLY A 640 10.40 -2.06 23.09
CA GLY A 640 10.52 -2.73 21.80
C GLY A 640 11.92 -2.67 21.20
N HIS A 641 12.93 -2.34 22.00
CA HIS A 641 14.32 -2.29 21.54
C HIS A 641 14.87 -3.70 21.35
N VAL A 642 15.56 -3.94 20.23
CA VAL A 642 16.20 -5.23 19.93
C VAL A 642 17.70 -5.02 19.70
N VAL A 643 18.52 -5.61 20.55
CA VAL A 643 19.99 -5.62 20.41
C VAL A 643 20.41 -6.87 19.66
N TRP A 644 21.06 -6.71 18.51
CA TRP A 644 21.55 -7.81 17.69
C TRP A 644 23.07 -7.97 17.80
N ARG A 645 23.54 -9.21 17.96
CA ARG A 645 24.96 -9.58 17.89
C ARG A 645 25.18 -10.67 16.85
N LEU A 646 26.29 -10.61 16.13
CA LEU A 646 26.72 -11.70 15.25
C LEU A 646 27.23 -12.83 16.14
N VAL A 647 26.75 -14.05 15.90
CA VAL A 647 27.14 -15.24 16.65
C VAL A 647 28.00 -16.13 15.78
N ASP A 648 27.51 -16.51 14.59
CA ASP A 648 28.29 -17.29 13.64
C ASP A 648 28.46 -16.49 12.33
N PRO A 649 29.71 -16.20 11.91
CA PRO A 649 29.99 -15.45 10.68
C PRO A 649 29.78 -16.28 9.41
N ASP A 650 29.79 -17.60 9.53
CA ASP A 650 29.71 -18.53 8.41
C ASP A 650 28.86 -19.74 8.74
N PHE A 651 28.01 -20.13 7.80
CA PHE A 651 27.24 -21.36 7.84
C PHE A 651 28.05 -22.47 7.14
N PRO A 652 28.09 -23.70 7.68
CA PRO A 652 28.89 -24.77 7.11
C PRO A 652 28.44 -25.13 5.69
N LYS A 653 29.40 -25.54 4.87
CA LYS A 653 29.12 -26.11 3.56
C LYS A 653 28.52 -27.51 3.72
N PRO A 654 27.61 -27.93 2.83
CA PRO A 654 27.12 -29.29 2.85
C PRO A 654 28.23 -30.28 2.52
N ARG A 655 28.19 -31.45 3.16
CA ARG A 655 29.04 -32.61 2.87
C ARG A 655 28.91 -33.07 1.41
N GLN A 656 27.75 -32.85 0.78
CA GLN A 656 27.51 -33.12 -0.64
C GLN A 656 26.74 -31.96 -1.26
N ALA A 657 27.20 -31.50 -2.43
CA ALA A 657 26.58 -30.37 -3.11
C ALA A 657 25.10 -30.65 -3.47
N ILE A 658 24.23 -29.73 -3.08
CA ILE A 658 22.81 -29.70 -3.41
C ILE A 658 22.40 -28.24 -3.61
N LYS A 659 21.52 -27.98 -4.58
CA LYS A 659 20.97 -26.64 -4.79
C LYS A 659 19.76 -26.46 -3.88
N TYR A 660 19.98 -25.90 -2.70
CA TYR A 660 18.89 -25.61 -1.77
C TYR A 660 17.82 -24.73 -2.40
N HIS A 661 16.57 -25.01 -2.05
CA HIS A 661 15.48 -24.10 -2.30
C HIS A 661 15.81 -22.76 -1.68
N TYR A 662 15.71 -21.70 -2.47
CA TYR A 662 16.19 -20.39 -2.07
C TYR A 662 15.42 -19.90 -0.82
N GLU A 663 14.09 -20.03 -0.77
CA GLU A 663 13.30 -19.57 0.39
C GLU A 663 13.04 -20.59 1.50
N PHE A 664 12.98 -21.91 1.21
CA PHE A 664 12.47 -22.90 2.17
C PHE A 664 13.61 -23.41 3.04
N GLN A 665 13.95 -22.60 4.05
CA GLN A 665 15.05 -22.87 4.98
C GLN A 665 14.63 -22.55 6.42
N PRO A 666 13.59 -23.22 6.96
CA PRO A 666 13.10 -22.96 8.31
C PRO A 666 14.14 -23.34 9.36
N ILE A 667 14.14 -22.57 10.45
CA ILE A 667 14.91 -22.85 11.66
C ILE A 667 13.94 -23.10 12.81
N VAL A 668 14.17 -24.15 13.58
CA VAL A 668 13.34 -24.55 14.72
C VAL A 668 14.19 -24.75 15.96
N HIS A 669 13.57 -24.62 17.14
CA HIS A 669 14.23 -24.82 18.42
C HIS A 669 13.89 -26.19 19.00
N ASP A 670 14.90 -27.08 19.05
CA ASP A 670 14.83 -28.36 19.76
C ASP A 670 15.01 -28.10 21.26
N THR A 671 13.89 -27.87 21.94
CA THR A 671 13.85 -27.48 23.37
C THR A 671 14.40 -28.58 24.30
N ARG A 672 14.41 -29.85 23.87
CA ARG A 672 14.90 -30.97 24.68
C ARG A 672 16.44 -31.05 24.70
N ARG A 673 17.09 -30.62 23.61
CA ARG A 673 18.56 -30.60 23.50
C ARG A 673 19.14 -29.19 23.56
N SER A 674 18.31 -28.16 23.74
CA SER A 674 18.70 -26.75 23.75
C SER A 674 19.57 -26.39 22.54
N ARG A 675 19.03 -26.67 21.34
CA ARG A 675 19.75 -26.46 20.07
C ARG A 675 18.84 -25.93 18.97
N LEU A 676 19.42 -25.19 18.04
CA LEU A 676 18.80 -24.84 16.78
C LEU A 676 18.89 -26.03 15.84
N ILE A 677 17.83 -26.27 15.06
CA ILE A 677 17.83 -27.16 13.92
C ILE A 677 17.46 -26.34 12.69
N GLN A 678 18.28 -26.37 11.65
CA GLN A 678 17.97 -25.76 10.37
C GLN A 678 17.81 -26.83 9.29
N LEU A 679 16.67 -26.79 8.61
CA LEU A 679 16.37 -27.66 7.47
C LEU A 679 16.70 -26.92 6.18
N LYS A 680 17.45 -27.56 5.28
CA LYS A 680 17.77 -27.01 3.95
C LYS A 680 17.67 -28.14 2.94
N GLY A 681 16.97 -27.96 1.83
CA GLY A 681 16.79 -29.05 0.87
C GLY A 681 16.22 -28.62 -0.47
N ASP A 682 15.87 -29.61 -1.28
CA ASP A 682 15.12 -29.47 -2.54
C ASP A 682 13.93 -30.46 -2.54
N SER A 683 13.36 -30.74 -3.70
CA SER A 683 12.20 -31.65 -3.83
C SER A 683 12.53 -33.12 -3.50
N ASN A 684 13.80 -33.49 -3.36
CA ASN A 684 14.23 -34.89 -3.25
C ASN A 684 15.03 -35.16 -1.97
N ARG A 685 15.68 -34.16 -1.41
CA ARG A 685 16.57 -34.31 -0.26
C ARG A 685 16.50 -33.11 0.68
N VAL A 686 16.57 -33.40 1.98
CA VAL A 686 16.76 -32.42 3.05
C VAL A 686 18.01 -32.75 3.83
N ASP A 687 18.89 -31.76 3.96
CA ASP A 687 19.99 -31.74 4.90
C ASP A 687 19.53 -31.09 6.21
N VAL A 688 19.99 -31.67 7.32
CA VAL A 688 19.67 -31.22 8.68
C VAL A 688 20.95 -30.72 9.33
N TYR A 689 20.94 -29.48 9.77
CA TYR A 689 22.02 -28.86 10.52
C TYR A 689 21.57 -28.58 11.94
N ALA A 690 22.46 -28.74 12.92
CA ALA A 690 22.16 -28.40 14.29
C ALA A 690 23.30 -27.61 14.95
N ARG A 691 22.94 -26.71 15.86
CA ARG A 691 23.86 -25.90 16.66
C ARG A 691 23.32 -25.75 18.07
N LEU A 692 24.10 -26.11 19.09
CA LEU A 692 23.70 -25.87 20.49
C LEU A 692 23.51 -24.37 20.74
N LEU A 693 22.74 -24.00 21.76
CA LEU A 693 22.56 -22.58 22.15
C LEU A 693 23.69 -22.04 23.03
N GLU A 694 24.82 -22.74 23.11
CA GLU A 694 26.00 -22.26 23.82
C GLU A 694 26.80 -21.28 22.96
N PRO A 695 27.55 -20.33 23.57
CA PRO A 695 28.29 -19.31 22.84
C PRO A 695 29.28 -19.89 21.82
N ASP A 696 30.08 -20.88 22.24
CA ASP A 696 31.16 -21.46 21.44
C ASP A 696 30.70 -22.66 20.58
N ALA A 697 29.40 -22.89 20.49
CA ALA A 697 28.85 -24.00 19.71
C ALA A 697 28.91 -23.72 18.21
N GLU A 698 29.35 -24.71 17.44
CA GLU A 698 29.36 -24.64 15.99
C GLU A 698 28.17 -25.39 15.36
N TRP A 699 27.86 -25.02 14.12
CA TRP A 699 26.91 -25.78 13.31
C TRP A 699 27.52 -27.11 12.87
N GLN A 700 26.73 -28.18 12.99
CA GLN A 700 27.07 -29.50 12.52
C GLN A 700 26.00 -30.02 11.56
N GLN A 701 26.41 -30.51 10.39
CA GLN A 701 25.52 -31.29 9.55
C GLN A 701 25.34 -32.68 10.15
N LEU A 702 24.10 -33.03 10.47
CA LEU A 702 23.72 -34.31 11.03
C LEU A 702 23.52 -35.36 9.93
N GLU A 703 23.90 -36.59 10.21
CA GLU A 703 23.60 -37.73 9.32
C GLU A 703 22.15 -38.15 9.51
N THR A 704 21.40 -38.16 8.41
CA THR A 704 20.00 -38.56 8.37
C THR A 704 19.81 -39.84 7.57
N LYS A 705 18.75 -40.58 7.90
CA LYS A 705 18.31 -41.76 7.17
C LYS A 705 16.92 -41.52 6.59
N GLY A 706 16.67 -42.06 5.39
CA GLY A 706 15.40 -41.85 4.68
C GLY A 706 15.46 -40.65 3.74
N SER A 707 14.34 -40.36 3.09
CA SER A 707 14.20 -39.29 2.11
C SER A 707 13.02 -38.41 2.46
N ALA A 708 13.13 -37.12 2.16
CA ALA A 708 12.03 -36.18 2.23
C ALA A 708 12.26 -35.02 1.28
N ALA A 709 11.17 -34.38 0.87
CA ALA A 709 11.22 -33.09 0.21
C ALA A 709 11.28 -31.97 1.25
N ILE A 710 11.99 -30.88 0.93
CA ILE A 710 11.95 -29.69 1.75
C ILE A 710 10.53 -29.10 1.72
N GLY A 711 10.00 -28.85 2.90
CA GLY A 711 8.76 -28.10 3.05
C GLY A 711 9.02 -26.70 3.55
N ARG A 712 7.93 -25.94 3.61
CA ARG A 712 7.95 -24.53 3.96
C ARG A 712 8.03 -24.34 5.47
N GLU A 713 7.07 -24.92 6.18
CA GLU A 713 6.80 -24.63 7.58
C GLU A 713 7.17 -25.83 8.42
N ALA A 714 8.10 -25.65 9.36
CA ALA A 714 8.58 -26.70 10.24
C ALA A 714 8.31 -26.32 11.70
N VAL A 715 7.90 -27.30 12.48
CA VAL A 715 7.63 -27.17 13.92
C VAL A 715 8.37 -28.26 14.68
N TYR A 716 8.81 -27.96 15.89
CA TYR A 716 9.38 -28.96 16.79
C TYR A 716 8.35 -29.35 17.85
N ILE A 717 8.12 -30.65 18.02
CA ILE A 717 7.19 -31.22 19.00
C ILE A 717 8.03 -31.82 20.15
N PRO A 718 8.15 -31.13 21.30
CA PRO A 718 9.06 -31.54 22.38
C PRO A 718 8.74 -32.91 22.98
N ARG A 719 7.45 -33.22 23.09
CA ARG A 719 6.95 -34.50 23.64
C ARG A 719 7.52 -35.69 22.87
N HIS A 720 7.54 -35.59 21.55
CA HIS A 720 7.98 -36.67 20.66
C HIS A 720 9.42 -36.51 20.19
N GLN A 721 10.06 -35.36 20.46
CA GLN A 721 11.38 -35.00 19.96
C GLN A 721 11.45 -35.06 18.42
N THR A 722 10.38 -34.59 17.78
CA THR A 722 10.17 -34.70 16.34
C THR A 722 10.09 -33.32 15.72
N VAL A 723 10.79 -33.11 14.61
CA VAL A 723 10.51 -31.99 13.72
C VAL A 723 9.47 -32.46 12.70
N LEU A 724 8.34 -31.76 12.62
CA LEU A 724 7.27 -32.02 11.66
C LEU A 724 7.24 -30.84 10.67
N TRP A 725 7.13 -31.10 9.37
CA TRP A 725 7.00 -30.02 8.39
C TRP A 725 6.05 -30.34 7.26
N LEU A 726 5.42 -29.27 6.76
CA LEU A 726 4.46 -29.33 5.68
C LEU A 726 5.13 -29.02 4.34
N GLY A 727 5.08 -29.99 3.43
CA GLY A 727 5.46 -29.85 2.02
C GLY A 727 4.26 -29.62 1.11
N ASP A 728 4.47 -29.71 -0.20
CA ASP A 728 3.39 -29.66 -1.19
C ASP A 728 2.54 -30.94 -1.10
N LYS A 729 1.37 -30.84 -0.46
CA LYS A 729 0.44 -31.96 -0.20
C LYS A 729 1.12 -33.19 0.43
N GLN A 730 2.14 -32.96 1.25
CA GLN A 730 2.86 -34.00 1.99
C GLN A 730 3.19 -33.52 3.40
N LEU A 731 3.14 -34.44 4.37
CA LEU A 731 3.58 -34.20 5.74
C LEU A 731 4.80 -35.07 6.00
N PHE A 732 5.87 -34.46 6.47
CA PHE A 732 7.12 -35.16 6.75
C PHE A 732 7.52 -34.97 8.21
N CYS A 733 8.25 -35.95 8.74
CA CYS A 733 8.79 -35.89 10.08
C CYS A 733 10.27 -36.29 10.12
N LEU A 734 10.98 -35.77 11.12
CA LEU A 734 12.33 -36.15 11.51
C LEU A 734 12.31 -36.49 13.00
N ASP A 735 12.53 -37.75 13.34
CA ASP A 735 12.77 -38.15 14.73
C ASP A 735 14.20 -37.75 15.13
N CYS A 736 14.33 -36.78 16.03
CA CYS A 736 15.64 -36.25 16.44
C CYS A 736 16.44 -37.22 17.33
N ARG A 737 15.85 -38.34 17.76
CA ARG A 737 16.53 -39.40 18.53
C ARG A 737 17.23 -40.37 17.61
N THR A 738 16.58 -40.73 16.50
CA THR A 738 17.05 -41.74 15.55
C THR A 738 17.63 -41.14 14.26
N MET A 739 17.43 -39.85 14.04
CA MET A 739 17.73 -39.12 12.81
C MET A 739 17.09 -39.72 11.55
N ARG A 740 15.97 -40.43 11.74
CA ARG A 740 15.18 -40.98 10.64
C ARG A 740 14.16 -39.96 10.18
N MET A 741 14.12 -39.77 8.87
CA MET A 741 13.13 -38.98 8.16
C MET A 741 12.17 -39.90 7.44
N ALA A 742 10.89 -39.53 7.41
CA ALA A 742 9.84 -40.26 6.72
C ALA A 742 8.71 -39.33 6.30
N GLN A 743 7.94 -39.75 5.30
CA GLN A 743 6.64 -39.16 5.01
C GLN A 743 5.61 -39.80 5.93
N VAL A 744 4.80 -38.98 6.62
CA VAL A 744 3.64 -39.46 7.38
C VAL A 744 2.53 -39.80 6.37
N ASP A 745 2.05 -41.04 6.38
CA ASP A 745 0.96 -41.49 5.51
C ASP A 745 -0.38 -41.09 6.11
N ILE A 746 -0.91 -39.95 5.65
CA ILE A 746 -2.11 -39.33 6.19
C ILE A 746 -2.90 -38.63 5.08
N GLU A 747 -4.22 -38.60 5.25
CA GLU A 747 -5.10 -37.75 4.47
C GLU A 747 -4.94 -36.28 4.88
N LEU A 748 -4.41 -35.47 3.95
CA LEU A 748 -4.29 -34.03 4.12
C LEU A 748 -5.59 -33.33 3.72
N PRO A 749 -6.04 -32.29 4.45
CA PRO A 749 -7.23 -31.52 4.08
C PRO A 749 -7.16 -30.91 2.68
N ASP A 750 -8.32 -30.69 2.06
CA ASP A 750 -8.37 -29.95 0.80
C ASP A 750 -7.96 -28.48 0.97
N GLY A 751 -7.16 -27.99 0.02
CA GLY A 751 -6.74 -26.60 -0.03
C GLY A 751 -5.42 -26.39 -0.77
N LEU A 752 -4.85 -25.21 -0.58
CA LEU A 752 -3.65 -24.75 -1.27
C LEU A 752 -2.41 -24.87 -0.37
N TYR A 753 -1.55 -25.84 -0.66
CA TYR A 753 -0.28 -26.11 0.04
C TYR A 753 0.90 -25.38 -0.61
N THR A 754 0.74 -24.07 -0.85
CA THR A 754 1.78 -23.25 -1.50
C THR A 754 2.24 -22.13 -0.58
N HIS A 755 2.56 -20.96 -1.11
CA HIS A 755 3.18 -19.84 -0.42
C HIS A 755 2.31 -19.16 0.64
N GLU A 756 1.14 -19.70 0.97
CA GLU A 756 0.20 -19.11 1.92
C GLU A 756 -0.04 -19.98 3.15
N CYS A 757 0.31 -21.27 3.10
CA CYS A 757 0.07 -22.19 4.19
C CYS A 757 1.06 -21.98 5.33
N ALA A 758 0.61 -22.17 6.56
CA ALA A 758 1.43 -22.06 7.76
C ALA A 758 1.21 -23.28 8.67
N MET A 759 2.21 -23.63 9.49
CA MET A 759 2.02 -24.63 10.54
C MET A 759 2.78 -24.21 11.78
N VAL A 760 2.11 -24.24 12.93
CA VAL A 760 2.70 -23.94 14.24
C VAL A 760 2.32 -25.04 15.23
N TYR A 761 3.06 -25.16 16.34
CA TYR A 761 2.79 -26.14 17.38
C TYR A 761 2.54 -25.45 18.71
N ASP A 762 1.40 -25.74 19.34
CA ASP A 762 1.06 -25.26 20.67
C ASP A 762 1.40 -26.33 21.73
N PRO A 763 2.29 -26.02 22.70
CA PRO A 763 2.69 -26.98 23.73
C PRO A 763 1.68 -27.15 24.86
N ILE A 764 0.70 -26.25 25.03
CA ILE A 764 -0.28 -26.30 26.12
C ILE A 764 -1.39 -27.30 25.80
N TYR A 765 -1.89 -27.29 24.57
CA TYR A 765 -2.90 -28.21 24.06
C TYR A 765 -2.30 -29.42 23.31
N ASP A 766 -0.97 -29.42 23.12
CA ASP A 766 -0.22 -30.48 22.43
C ASP A 766 -0.77 -30.73 21.01
N VAL A 767 -0.89 -29.65 20.23
CA VAL A 767 -1.55 -29.67 18.92
C VAL A 767 -0.80 -28.81 17.91
N CYS A 768 -0.69 -29.30 16.69
CA CYS A 768 -0.28 -28.49 15.54
C CYS A 768 -1.50 -27.74 14.99
N VAL A 769 -1.35 -26.45 14.73
CA VAL A 769 -2.33 -25.64 14.00
C VAL A 769 -1.80 -25.43 12.59
N ALA A 770 -2.49 -25.99 11.61
CA ALA A 770 -2.21 -25.82 10.19
C ALA A 770 -3.19 -24.82 9.57
N LEU A 771 -2.64 -23.77 8.97
CA LEU A 771 -3.38 -22.76 8.22
C LEU A 771 -3.29 -23.13 6.74
N ILE A 772 -4.39 -23.56 6.14
CA ILE A 772 -4.43 -24.04 4.75
C ILE A 772 -5.53 -23.28 4.01
N PRO A 773 -5.19 -22.32 3.13
CA PRO A 773 -6.23 -21.56 2.46
C PRO A 773 -6.96 -22.37 1.41
N SER A 774 -8.23 -22.04 1.22
CA SER A 774 -9.09 -22.68 0.21
C SER A 774 -8.62 -22.42 -1.22
N ARG A 775 -7.99 -21.26 -1.47
CA ARG A 775 -7.38 -20.84 -2.74
C ARG A 775 -6.44 -19.64 -2.51
N PHE A 776 -5.70 -19.25 -3.54
CA PHE A 776 -4.80 -18.09 -3.51
C PHE A 776 -5.55 -16.81 -3.09
N SER A 777 -5.05 -16.12 -2.06
CA SER A 777 -5.68 -14.94 -1.44
C SER A 777 -7.15 -15.15 -1.06
N GLY A 778 -7.52 -16.37 -0.68
CA GLY A 778 -8.87 -16.79 -0.33
C GLY A 778 -9.13 -16.89 1.18
N PRO A 779 -10.33 -17.36 1.58
CA PRO A 779 -10.62 -17.73 2.96
C PRO A 779 -9.57 -18.70 3.52
N MET A 780 -9.03 -18.39 4.69
CA MET A 780 -8.11 -19.22 5.45
C MET A 780 -8.90 -20.29 6.22
N GLN A 781 -8.52 -21.56 6.04
CA GLN A 781 -9.03 -22.67 6.84
C GLN A 781 -8.05 -22.95 7.98
N THR A 782 -8.57 -23.37 9.13
CA THR A 782 -7.77 -23.61 10.34
C THR A 782 -7.97 -25.05 10.78
N PHE A 783 -6.92 -25.86 10.66
CA PHE A 783 -6.95 -27.26 11.02
C PHE A 783 -6.12 -27.53 12.27
N LEU A 784 -6.62 -28.37 13.15
CA LEU A 784 -5.91 -28.89 14.31
C LEU A 784 -5.44 -30.32 14.01
N TYR A 785 -4.21 -30.62 14.42
CA TYR A 785 -3.57 -31.92 14.19
C TYR A 785 -2.77 -32.36 15.41
N ARG A 786 -3.15 -33.51 15.99
CA ARG A 786 -2.39 -34.15 17.08
C ARG A 786 -1.53 -35.27 16.52
N PHE A 787 -0.23 -35.09 16.52
CA PHE A 787 0.72 -36.08 16.02
C PHE A 787 1.06 -37.08 17.12
N GLU A 788 0.98 -38.38 16.82
CA GLU A 788 1.44 -39.46 17.70
C GLU A 788 2.27 -40.45 16.88
N PRO A 789 3.62 -40.41 16.98
CA PRO A 789 4.49 -41.15 16.07
C PRO A 789 4.33 -42.67 16.16
N ASP A 790 4.00 -43.20 17.35
CA ASP A 790 3.94 -44.65 17.58
C ASP A 790 2.70 -45.29 16.93
N SER A 791 1.66 -44.51 16.67
CA SER A 791 0.44 -44.93 15.97
C SER A 791 0.34 -44.37 14.54
N ALA A 792 1.37 -43.70 14.04
CA ALA A 792 1.36 -43.13 12.70
C ALA A 792 1.83 -44.17 11.67
N ASN A 793 1.29 -44.09 10.46
CA ASN A 793 1.78 -44.83 9.32
C ASN A 793 2.83 -43.98 8.58
N TYR A 794 3.83 -44.63 7.99
CA TYR A 794 4.93 -43.96 7.32
C TYR A 794 5.20 -44.58 5.95
N ARG A 795 5.62 -43.76 4.99
CA ARG A 795 6.16 -44.18 3.69
C ARG A 795 7.67 -43.95 3.63
#